data_AF-A0A6V8SAI7-F1
#
_entry.id   AF-A0A6V8SAI7-F1
#
_cell.length_a   1.000
_cell.length_b   1.000
_cell.length_c   1.000
_cell.angle_alpha   90.00
_cell.angle_beta   90.00
_cell.angle_gamma   90.00
#
_symmetry.space_group_name_H-M   'P 1'
#
loop_
_entity.id
_entity.type
_entity.pdbx_description
1 polymer ?
#
loop_
_entity_poly.entity_id
_entity_poly.type
_entity_poly.pdbx_seq_one_letter_code
_entity_poly.pdbx_strand_id
1 'polypeptide(L)'
;MNKVIKRFFASVVVFAFFITTLPSVNAFAESTSSLLPMTTIESPVDNGATQGQLNISGWAINASGVKEIQVFLDDSYIGDASINYTRNDIGQTYPQYANSSKSGYVFKYDVSSITAGKHKVTVKSIGNDNSVDIPGRYIYINMPNNDPKSSIESIYNGQVINDSINISGWALNSSSVKNVKVYIDWKYVGDATIGYYRSDIYNSFKDQYPGADNSGYTYSYDAKKLSQGKHVIMIQPIGYDGTIDNNEGTNIRYIYTNMPTLQPASYLEEPANNYSTEGNIKVNGWAVNSSTIKEVKVYVDWKYHGSAKIGGQRNDIGQALSNYPEAFNSGFSYEIDSRFLAPGTHSIMVQPIGYDGTIDQNEKATIRNVNIVKKYAPYTIIEAPANNDVVKTGVNLSGWAINQSGVKQVNIYLDGTLKGNANIGFNRSDVGNKFTQYYDSVHSGYSYYLSLDNQSKGNHVVTVEAVGFDGTKKSTTVIINLFGIINYTNTNKTLDAVVLQQIIDGSPVKYDSSVSDWVPASADDVKYYMNPNNFQNSDQGIYQFLKLSYMDGISADDLNNILKGKGILEGKGSVFIEAGKANNINPIYLVSHALLETGNGSSKLANGIYVNQLHSEAGNVNSDLTNVEGKTVYNMFGIGAYDSNANLWGSERAYKEGWFSVDSAIMGGAKFIGTSYINSSYKQDTIYKMRWNTNYVPHQYATDIAWANSQCYNIKKLVDQCNNSKIYFEIPVYN
;
A
#
# COMPACT_ATOMS: atom_id res chain seq x y z
N MET A 1 27.17 32.05 -16.33
CA MET A 1 26.23 32.58 -17.34
C MET A 1 25.16 33.42 -16.64
N ASN A 2 25.16 34.74 -16.93
CA ASN A 2 24.08 35.76 -16.83
C ASN A 2 23.11 35.75 -15.62
N LYS A 3 23.22 36.74 -14.70
CA LYS A 3 22.51 38.06 -14.65
C LYS A 3 21.01 37.88 -14.31
N VAL A 4 20.42 38.49 -13.27
CA VAL A 4 20.30 39.95 -13.00
C VAL A 4 20.02 40.24 -11.51
N ILE A 5 20.61 41.33 -11.03
CA ILE A 5 20.44 42.03 -9.73
C ILE A 5 19.65 43.34 -9.96
N LYS A 6 18.79 43.76 -9.01
CA LYS A 6 18.46 45.17 -8.68
C LYS A 6 18.14 45.25 -7.16
N ARG A 7 19.02 45.80 -6.30
CA ARG A 7 19.33 47.22 -5.97
C ARG A 7 18.28 47.92 -5.10
N PHE A 8 18.69 48.33 -3.89
CA PHE A 8 18.47 49.70 -3.38
C PHE A 8 19.64 50.11 -2.45
N PHE A 9 20.07 51.36 -2.60
CA PHE A 9 21.30 51.97 -2.05
C PHE A 9 21.09 52.58 -0.66
N ALA A 10 22.14 52.51 0.18
CA ALA A 10 22.35 53.39 1.32
C ALA A 10 23.66 54.17 1.08
N SER A 11 23.63 55.49 1.24
CA SER A 11 24.82 56.34 1.16
C SER A 11 25.02 57.08 2.48
N VAL A 12 26.19 56.84 3.07
CA VAL A 12 26.79 57.53 4.21
C VAL A 12 27.39 58.86 3.72
N VAL A 13 27.23 59.95 4.48
CA VAL A 13 28.04 61.17 4.34
C VAL A 13 28.54 61.64 5.70
N VAL A 14 29.82 62.01 5.68
CA VAL A 14 30.76 62.29 6.77
C VAL A 14 30.71 63.77 7.21
N PHE A 15 30.94 64.00 8.50
CA PHE A 15 31.13 65.31 9.13
C PHE A 15 32.52 65.90 8.85
N ALA A 16 32.61 67.21 8.58
CA ALA A 16 33.85 67.98 8.74
C ALA A 16 33.54 69.44 9.13
N PHE A 17 34.23 69.93 10.15
CA PHE A 17 34.18 71.28 10.73
C PHE A 17 35.23 72.18 10.07
N PHE A 18 34.95 73.48 9.88
CA PHE A 18 35.92 74.57 10.07
C PHE A 18 35.22 75.93 10.26
N ILE A 19 35.78 76.74 11.16
CA ILE A 19 35.33 78.07 11.64
C ILE A 19 36.09 79.17 10.87
N THR A 20 35.40 80.27 10.49
CA THR A 20 35.96 81.65 10.37
C THR A 20 34.83 82.71 10.46
N THR A 21 35.18 83.94 10.84
CA THR A 21 34.39 84.97 11.58
C THR A 21 33.93 86.23 10.80
N LEU A 22 33.00 87.01 11.41
CA LEU A 22 32.60 88.45 11.28
C LEU A 22 31.53 88.87 10.21
N PRO A 23 30.81 90.03 10.34
CA PRO A 23 29.99 90.53 11.44
C PRO A 23 28.58 91.10 11.02
N SER A 24 27.68 91.19 12.01
CA SER A 24 26.43 91.98 12.19
C SER A 24 25.73 92.71 11.03
N VAL A 25 24.43 92.40 10.83
CA VAL A 25 23.34 93.40 10.76
C VAL A 25 22.07 92.81 11.39
N ASN A 26 21.50 93.52 12.36
CA ASN A 26 20.22 93.21 12.99
C ASN A 26 19.07 93.36 11.99
N ALA A 27 18.35 92.26 11.73
CA ALA A 27 16.95 92.31 11.35
C ALA A 27 16.16 91.65 12.48
N PHE A 28 15.38 92.44 13.21
CA PHE A 28 14.41 91.94 14.17
C PHE A 28 13.34 91.14 13.40
N ALA A 29 13.43 89.82 13.49
CA ALA A 29 12.27 88.95 13.45
C ALA A 29 12.24 88.24 14.80
N GLU A 30 11.25 88.54 15.64
CA GLU A 30 10.93 87.72 16.80
C GLU A 30 10.59 86.31 16.29
N SER A 31 11.56 85.39 16.32
CA SER A 31 11.26 83.96 16.27
C SER A 31 10.86 83.53 17.68
N THR A 32 9.59 83.73 18.02
CA THR A 32 9.01 83.05 19.17
C THR A 32 9.15 81.54 18.94
N SER A 33 9.93 80.83 19.76
CA SER A 33 9.92 79.37 19.72
C SER A 33 8.56 78.92 20.24
N SER A 34 7.63 78.58 19.35
CA SER A 34 6.34 78.03 19.74
C SER A 34 6.59 76.66 20.39
N LEU A 35 6.29 76.53 21.69
CA LEU A 35 6.39 75.24 22.37
C LEU A 35 5.48 74.23 21.65
N LEU A 36 6.01 73.06 21.32
CA LEU A 36 5.24 72.02 20.64
C LEU A 36 4.17 71.44 21.57
N PRO A 37 2.98 71.08 21.04
CA PRO A 37 2.00 70.31 21.79
C PRO A 37 2.58 68.94 22.18
N MET A 38 2.24 68.47 23.39
CA MET A 38 2.59 67.13 23.86
C MET A 38 1.38 66.48 24.53
N THR A 39 1.14 65.23 24.17
CA THR A 39 0.05 64.40 24.67
C THR A 39 0.58 63.02 25.03
N THR A 40 0.16 62.51 26.18
CA THR A 40 0.46 61.14 26.60
C THR A 40 -0.83 60.41 26.87
N ILE A 41 -0.89 59.14 26.45
CA ILE A 41 -1.90 58.18 26.89
C ILE A 41 -1.28 57.42 28.06
N GLU A 42 -1.89 57.41 29.24
CA GLU A 42 -1.41 56.66 30.42
C GLU A 42 -2.21 55.38 30.61
N SER A 43 -3.53 55.44 30.41
CA SER A 43 -4.44 54.30 30.30
C SER A 43 -5.16 54.38 28.96
N PRO A 44 -5.40 53.27 28.25
CA PRO A 44 -4.92 51.90 28.54
C PRO A 44 -3.41 51.77 28.31
N VAL A 45 -2.74 50.80 28.94
CA VAL A 45 -1.34 50.45 28.62
C VAL A 45 -1.23 49.95 27.18
N ASP A 46 -0.09 50.15 26.53
CA ASP A 46 0.11 49.63 25.17
C ASP A 46 0.06 48.09 25.20
N ASN A 47 -0.68 47.52 24.25
CA ASN A 47 -1.11 46.13 24.19
C ASN A 47 -1.92 45.64 25.41
N GLY A 48 -2.53 46.54 26.18
CA GLY A 48 -3.44 46.18 27.27
C GLY A 48 -4.76 45.59 26.78
N ALA A 49 -5.37 44.72 27.57
CA ALA A 49 -6.69 44.17 27.30
C ALA A 49 -7.79 44.96 28.04
N THR A 50 -8.97 45.07 27.43
CA THR A 50 -10.15 45.70 28.04
C THR A 50 -11.43 45.01 27.58
N GLN A 51 -12.45 44.99 28.45
CA GLN A 51 -13.78 44.47 28.14
C GLN A 51 -14.85 45.37 28.74
N GLY A 52 -15.95 45.56 28.01
CA GLY A 52 -17.09 46.36 28.45
C GLY A 52 -16.82 47.86 28.38
N GLN A 53 -15.92 48.38 29.21
CA GLN A 53 -15.60 49.81 29.25
C GLN A 53 -14.10 50.05 29.04
N LEU A 54 -13.76 50.79 27.99
CA LEU A 54 -12.42 51.31 27.73
C LEU A 54 -12.24 52.65 28.45
N ASN A 55 -11.30 52.69 29.39
CA ASN A 55 -10.91 53.91 30.11
C ASN A 55 -9.63 54.48 29.50
N ILE A 56 -9.76 55.65 28.87
CA ILE A 56 -8.65 56.40 28.28
C ILE A 56 -8.35 57.60 29.17
N SER A 57 -7.12 57.72 29.63
CA SER A 57 -6.70 58.85 30.45
C SER A 57 -5.24 59.19 30.21
N GLY A 58 -4.90 60.44 30.43
CA GLY A 58 -3.52 60.91 30.37
C GLY A 58 -3.45 62.41 30.60
N TRP A 59 -2.44 63.05 30.01
CA TRP A 59 -2.28 64.49 30.04
C TRP A 59 -1.93 65.03 28.66
N ALA A 60 -2.38 66.27 28.38
CA ALA A 60 -2.05 67.01 27.18
C ALA A 60 -1.70 68.47 27.54
N ILE A 61 -0.66 69.01 26.92
CA ILE A 61 -0.21 70.39 27.12
C ILE A 61 0.06 71.07 25.77
N ASN A 62 -0.29 72.34 25.67
CA ASN A 62 -0.11 73.18 24.49
C ASN A 62 0.19 74.64 24.93
N ALA A 63 1.08 75.34 24.24
CA ALA A 63 1.44 76.73 24.56
C ALA A 63 0.22 77.65 24.59
N SER A 64 -0.69 77.48 23.64
CA SER A 64 -1.93 78.26 23.50
C SER A 64 -3.04 77.80 24.46
N GLY A 65 -2.80 76.73 25.23
CA GLY A 65 -3.82 75.99 25.98
C GLY A 65 -4.50 74.93 25.11
N VAL A 66 -5.01 73.88 25.74
CA VAL A 66 -5.73 72.78 25.05
C VAL A 66 -7.17 73.20 24.81
N LYS A 67 -7.57 73.22 23.54
CA LYS A 67 -8.94 73.53 23.10
C LYS A 67 -9.87 72.33 23.26
N GLU A 68 -9.45 71.18 22.74
CA GLU A 68 -10.21 69.92 22.78
C GLU A 68 -9.27 68.73 22.62
N ILE A 69 -9.73 67.55 23.03
CA ILE A 69 -9.01 66.28 22.85
C ILE A 69 -9.97 65.29 22.22
N GLN A 70 -9.71 64.96 20.95
CA GLN A 70 -10.48 64.02 20.17
C GLN A 70 -9.93 62.61 20.34
N VAL A 71 -10.79 61.65 20.62
CA VAL A 71 -10.41 60.24 20.76
C VAL A 71 -10.89 59.45 19.54
N PHE A 72 -10.03 58.59 19.02
CA PHE A 72 -10.30 57.71 17.89
C PHE A 72 -10.03 56.26 18.24
N LEU A 73 -10.85 55.35 17.72
CA LEU A 73 -10.65 53.91 17.73
C LEU A 73 -10.62 53.41 16.28
N ASP A 74 -9.53 52.78 15.86
CA ASP A 74 -9.28 52.36 14.47
C ASP A 74 -9.56 53.48 13.46
N ASP A 75 -8.97 54.64 13.73
CA ASP A 75 -9.11 55.87 12.94
C ASP A 75 -10.55 56.44 12.89
N SER A 76 -11.51 55.81 13.56
CA SER A 76 -12.89 56.29 13.70
C SER A 76 -13.03 57.18 14.93
N TYR A 77 -13.55 58.38 14.76
CA TYR A 77 -13.81 59.31 15.87
C TYR A 77 -14.89 58.76 16.80
N ILE A 78 -14.59 58.67 18.10
CA ILE A 78 -15.49 58.10 19.11
C ILE A 78 -15.98 59.12 20.15
N GLY A 79 -15.41 60.33 20.18
CA GLY A 79 -15.85 61.42 21.04
C GLY A 79 -14.72 62.28 21.58
N ASP A 80 -15.10 63.34 22.28
CA ASP A 80 -14.17 64.26 22.95
C ASP A 80 -13.93 63.84 24.40
N ALA A 81 -12.68 63.85 24.84
CA ALA A 81 -12.31 63.63 26.22
C ALA A 81 -12.74 64.81 27.11
N SER A 82 -13.12 64.50 28.35
CA SER A 82 -13.27 65.53 29.38
C SER A 82 -11.87 66.02 29.78
N ILE A 83 -11.62 67.32 29.63
CA ILE A 83 -10.33 67.98 29.89
C ILE A 83 -10.36 68.81 31.18
N ASN A 84 -9.22 69.39 31.57
CA ASN A 84 -9.04 70.23 32.77
C ASN A 84 -8.98 69.46 34.11
N TYR A 85 -8.61 68.17 34.10
CA TYR A 85 -8.32 67.42 35.32
C TYR A 85 -6.97 67.84 35.91
N THR A 86 -6.91 67.91 37.24
CA THR A 86 -5.70 68.37 37.95
C THR A 86 -4.55 67.36 37.80
N ARG A 87 -3.39 67.85 37.36
CA ARG A 87 -2.11 67.11 37.25
C ARG A 87 -0.97 67.98 37.75
N ASN A 88 -0.79 67.98 39.07
CA ASN A 88 0.22 68.82 39.73
C ASN A 88 1.65 68.42 39.34
N ASP A 89 1.89 67.13 39.12
CA ASP A 89 3.15 66.58 38.61
C ASP A 89 3.51 67.16 37.24
N ILE A 90 2.53 67.25 36.34
CA ILE A 90 2.72 67.86 35.01
C ILE A 90 2.86 69.37 35.12
N GLY A 91 2.08 70.03 35.98
CA GLY A 91 2.21 71.47 36.24
C GLY A 91 3.58 71.88 36.78
N GLN A 92 4.21 71.04 37.60
CA GLN A 92 5.57 71.23 38.09
C GLN A 92 6.64 70.92 37.05
N THR A 93 6.43 69.89 36.23
CA THR A 93 7.40 69.46 35.21
C THR A 93 7.42 70.39 33.99
N TYR A 94 6.25 70.93 33.62
CA TYR A 94 6.06 71.77 32.44
C TYR A 94 5.33 73.09 32.78
N PRO A 95 5.90 73.95 33.65
CA PRO A 95 5.24 75.19 34.10
C PRO A 95 5.09 76.25 32.99
N GLN A 96 5.87 76.14 31.92
CA GLN A 96 5.86 77.06 30.77
C GLN A 96 4.63 76.90 29.86
N TYR A 97 3.86 75.82 30.01
CA TYR A 97 2.67 75.56 29.22
C TYR A 97 1.42 76.12 29.92
N ALA A 98 0.53 76.75 29.15
CA ALA A 98 -0.72 77.30 29.67
C ALA A 98 -1.56 76.20 30.35
N ASN A 99 -2.01 76.45 31.58
CA ASN A 99 -2.84 75.54 32.37
C ASN A 99 -2.26 74.12 32.54
N SER A 100 -0.93 73.95 32.57
CA SER A 100 -0.29 72.63 32.69
C SER A 100 -0.65 71.84 33.95
N SER A 101 -1.02 72.52 35.05
CA SER A 101 -1.59 71.89 36.26
C SER A 101 -3.02 71.35 36.09
N LYS A 102 -3.67 71.67 34.97
CA LYS A 102 -5.00 71.19 34.52
C LYS A 102 -4.89 70.41 33.20
N SER A 103 -3.74 69.83 32.92
CA SER A 103 -3.46 69.09 31.68
C SER A 103 -4.14 67.73 31.58
N GLY A 104 -4.73 67.22 32.67
CA GLY A 104 -5.32 65.89 32.71
C GLY A 104 -6.57 65.78 31.85
N TYR A 105 -6.74 64.62 31.22
CA TYR A 105 -7.95 64.26 30.49
C TYR A 105 -8.41 62.85 30.81
N VAL A 106 -9.72 62.62 30.72
CA VAL A 106 -10.36 61.33 30.89
C VAL A 106 -11.45 61.16 29.83
N PHE A 107 -11.51 59.97 29.24
CA PHE A 107 -12.54 59.55 28.32
C PHE A 107 -12.94 58.09 28.62
N LYS A 108 -14.24 57.81 28.52
CA LYS A 108 -14.79 56.47 28.72
C LYS A 108 -15.59 56.10 27.50
N TYR A 109 -15.37 54.88 27.00
CA TYR A 109 -16.08 54.37 25.85
C TYR A 109 -16.58 52.95 26.12
N ASP A 110 -17.85 52.70 25.84
CA ASP A 110 -18.39 51.35 25.88
C ASP A 110 -17.88 50.60 24.64
N VAL A 111 -17.09 49.56 24.89
CA VAL A 111 -16.50 48.73 23.84
C VAL A 111 -17.24 47.41 23.68
N SER A 112 -18.35 47.18 24.41
CA SER A 112 -19.08 45.89 24.40
C SER A 112 -19.56 45.48 23.00
N SER A 113 -19.82 46.45 22.12
CA SER A 113 -20.26 46.23 20.73
C SER A 113 -19.12 46.21 19.70
N ILE A 114 -17.89 46.49 20.11
CA ILE A 114 -16.72 46.48 19.23
C ILE A 114 -16.27 45.03 19.03
N THR A 115 -15.91 44.70 17.78
CA THR A 115 -15.39 43.37 17.41
C THR A 115 -14.23 42.99 18.32
N ALA A 116 -14.14 41.72 18.70
CA ALA A 116 -13.00 41.26 19.49
C ALA A 116 -11.70 41.31 18.65
N GLY A 117 -10.59 41.71 19.27
CA GLY A 117 -9.28 41.69 18.62
C GLY A 117 -8.39 42.88 18.94
N LYS A 118 -7.38 43.10 18.10
CA LYS A 118 -6.41 44.20 18.23
C LYS A 118 -6.96 45.47 17.58
N HIS A 119 -7.02 46.55 18.37
CA HIS A 119 -7.50 47.87 17.94
C HIS A 119 -6.46 48.93 18.25
N LYS A 120 -6.52 50.05 17.54
CA LYS A 120 -5.66 51.21 17.79
C LYS A 120 -6.47 52.35 18.39
N VAL A 121 -6.12 52.75 19.61
CA VAL A 121 -6.60 53.98 20.23
C VAL A 121 -5.67 55.11 19.85
N THR A 122 -6.21 56.20 19.32
CA THR A 122 -5.46 57.41 19.02
C THR A 122 -6.08 58.59 19.76
N VAL A 123 -5.25 59.40 20.41
CA VAL A 123 -5.70 60.62 21.11
C VAL A 123 -5.10 61.81 20.39
N LYS A 124 -5.94 62.67 19.83
CA LYS A 124 -5.55 63.91 19.14
C LYS A 124 -5.86 65.10 20.03
N SER A 125 -4.83 65.71 20.60
CA SER A 125 -4.97 66.99 21.30
C SER A 125 -4.90 68.14 20.30
N ILE A 126 -5.77 69.14 20.46
CA ILE A 126 -5.84 70.32 19.61
C ILE A 126 -5.68 71.57 20.51
N GLY A 127 -4.73 72.44 20.18
CA GLY A 127 -4.52 73.72 20.84
C GLY A 127 -5.53 74.79 20.44
N ASN A 128 -5.60 75.89 21.21
CA ASN A 128 -6.36 77.08 20.81
C ASN A 128 -5.84 77.74 19.53
N ASP A 129 -4.57 77.50 19.20
CA ASP A 129 -3.92 77.88 17.94
C ASP A 129 -4.09 76.86 16.79
N ASN A 130 -4.85 75.77 17.02
CA ASN A 130 -5.05 74.63 16.13
C ASN A 130 -3.81 73.73 15.89
N SER A 131 -2.73 73.88 16.65
CA SER A 131 -1.63 72.91 16.64
C SER A 131 -2.07 71.58 17.27
N VAL A 132 -1.52 70.45 16.80
CA VAL A 132 -1.98 69.11 17.21
C VAL A 132 -0.84 68.18 17.60
N ASP A 133 -1.13 67.25 18.51
CA ASP A 133 -0.31 66.08 18.80
C ASP A 133 -1.19 64.82 18.87
N ILE A 134 -0.70 63.69 18.33
CA ILE A 134 -1.53 62.52 17.97
C ILE A 134 -0.86 61.19 18.38
N PRO A 135 -0.60 60.92 19.67
CA PRO A 135 -0.15 59.60 20.13
C PRO A 135 -1.20 58.51 19.90
N GLY A 136 -0.73 57.27 19.76
CA GLY A 136 -1.61 56.10 19.71
C GLY A 136 -1.04 54.90 20.47
N ARG A 137 -1.94 54.00 20.88
CA ARG A 137 -1.63 52.72 21.54
C ARG A 137 -2.44 51.61 20.88
N TYR A 138 -1.84 50.43 20.76
CA TYR A 138 -2.60 49.23 20.43
C TYR A 138 -3.22 48.67 21.71
N ILE A 139 -4.44 48.16 21.61
CA ILE A 139 -5.12 47.46 22.71
C ILE A 139 -5.86 46.25 22.18
N TYR A 140 -6.27 45.38 23.09
CA TYR A 140 -7.11 44.23 22.79
C TYR A 140 -8.47 44.41 23.43
N ILE A 141 -9.53 44.39 22.62
CA ILE A 141 -10.91 44.58 23.06
C ILE A 141 -11.65 43.25 23.03
N ASN A 142 -12.46 42.98 24.07
CA ASN A 142 -13.40 41.84 24.14
C ASN A 142 -12.77 40.47 23.84
N MET A 143 -11.49 40.28 24.19
CA MET A 143 -10.82 38.99 24.10
C MET A 143 -11.38 38.02 25.16
N PRO A 144 -11.41 36.70 24.89
CA PRO A 144 -11.82 35.71 25.88
C PRO A 144 -10.93 35.75 27.13
N ASN A 145 -11.55 35.59 28.31
CA ASN A 145 -10.81 35.45 29.56
C ASN A 145 -10.42 33.98 29.77
N ASN A 146 -9.22 33.63 29.32
CA ASN A 146 -8.62 32.31 29.45
C ASN A 146 -7.57 32.25 30.57
N ASP A 147 -7.38 31.07 31.16
CA ASP A 147 -6.31 30.83 32.13
C ASP A 147 -4.93 31.15 31.52
N PRO A 148 -3.98 31.73 32.27
CA PRO A 148 -2.63 31.97 31.79
C PRO A 148 -1.96 30.67 31.29
N LYS A 149 -1.10 30.79 30.27
CA LYS A 149 -0.35 29.65 29.71
C LYS A 149 1.09 30.05 29.48
N SER A 150 2.01 29.15 29.75
CA SER A 150 3.42 29.35 29.41
C SER A 150 4.15 28.04 29.19
N SER A 151 5.39 28.13 28.72
CA SER A 151 6.28 26.99 28.55
C SER A 151 7.73 27.40 28.64
N ILE A 152 8.57 26.54 29.21
CA ILE A 152 10.04 26.57 29.05
C ILE A 152 10.43 25.65 27.88
N GLU A 153 11.17 26.19 26.91
CA GLU A 153 11.53 25.48 25.67
C GLU A 153 13.03 25.28 25.48
N SER A 154 13.88 26.09 26.11
CA SER A 154 15.34 26.00 25.94
C SER A 154 16.03 24.90 26.73
N ILE A 155 15.37 24.37 27.76
CA ILE A 155 15.93 23.36 28.68
C ILE A 155 14.95 22.21 28.92
N TYR A 156 15.50 21.02 29.16
CA TYR A 156 14.73 19.79 29.39
C TYR A 156 15.04 19.18 30.76
N ASN A 157 14.12 18.35 31.26
CA ASN A 157 14.30 17.65 32.53
C ASN A 157 15.52 16.69 32.47
N GLY A 158 16.39 16.78 33.46
CA GLY A 158 17.64 15.99 33.55
C GLY A 158 18.84 16.62 32.84
N GLN A 159 18.68 17.74 32.12
CA GLN A 159 19.78 18.36 31.39
C GLN A 159 20.94 18.75 32.31
N VAL A 160 22.17 18.46 31.88
CA VAL A 160 23.40 18.85 32.59
C VAL A 160 23.93 20.16 31.99
N ILE A 161 24.08 21.20 32.81
CA ILE A 161 24.50 22.55 32.40
C ILE A 161 25.56 23.06 33.39
N ASN A 162 26.81 23.21 32.93
CA ASN A 162 27.93 23.59 33.80
C ASN A 162 28.40 25.05 33.63
N ASP A 163 28.00 25.73 32.56
CA ASP A 163 28.45 27.10 32.27
C ASP A 163 27.36 28.15 32.49
N SER A 164 26.41 28.27 31.56
CA SER A 164 25.32 29.24 31.63
C SER A 164 23.98 28.58 31.32
N ILE A 165 23.00 28.83 32.19
CA ILE A 165 21.62 28.39 32.05
C ILE A 165 20.88 29.45 31.25
N ASN A 166 20.54 29.12 30.00
CA ASN A 166 19.70 29.98 29.16
C ASN A 166 18.26 29.46 29.20
N ILE A 167 17.37 30.27 29.76
CA ILE A 167 15.94 29.96 29.93
C ILE A 167 15.17 30.80 28.91
N SER A 168 14.46 30.17 27.99
CA SER A 168 13.57 30.85 27.06
C SER A 168 12.34 30.02 26.78
N GLY A 169 11.28 30.71 26.36
CA GLY A 169 10.02 30.09 25.99
C GLY A 169 9.00 31.17 25.67
N TRP A 170 7.73 30.90 25.98
CA TRP A 170 6.64 31.84 25.76
C TRP A 170 5.69 31.86 26.95
N ALA A 171 4.99 32.99 27.13
CA ALA A 171 3.96 33.19 28.12
C ALA A 171 2.79 33.98 27.53
N LEU A 172 1.57 33.64 27.95
CA LEU A 172 0.30 34.19 27.51
C LEU A 172 -0.57 34.46 28.73
N ASN A 173 -1.27 35.59 28.73
CA ASN A 173 -2.19 35.99 29.78
C ASN A 173 -3.31 36.85 29.18
N SER A 174 -4.55 36.66 29.64
CA SER A 174 -5.73 37.40 29.13
C SER A 174 -5.69 38.89 29.46
N SER A 175 -4.93 39.31 30.47
CA SER A 175 -4.65 40.72 30.79
C SER A 175 -3.35 41.25 30.17
N SER A 176 -2.74 40.49 29.25
CA SER A 176 -1.36 40.65 28.75
C SER A 176 -0.31 40.35 29.83
N VAL A 177 0.85 39.85 29.41
CA VAL A 177 1.94 39.47 30.32
C VAL A 177 2.62 40.73 30.85
N LYS A 178 2.59 40.92 32.16
CA LYS A 178 3.26 42.03 32.86
C LYS A 178 4.74 41.74 33.10
N ASN A 179 5.06 40.54 33.60
CA ASN A 179 6.43 40.05 33.75
C ASN A 179 6.46 38.52 33.86
N VAL A 180 7.65 37.93 33.69
CA VAL A 180 7.92 36.51 33.92
C VAL A 180 9.02 36.40 34.96
N LYS A 181 8.66 35.99 36.17
CA LYS A 181 9.63 35.80 37.27
C LYS A 181 10.34 34.47 37.10
N VAL A 182 11.64 34.44 37.38
CA VAL A 182 12.46 33.22 37.35
C VAL A 182 12.89 32.85 38.77
N TYR A 183 12.75 31.57 39.09
CA TYR A 183 13.15 30.98 40.36
C TYR A 183 14.11 29.83 40.11
N ILE A 184 15.16 29.76 40.92
CA ILE A 184 16.07 28.61 40.98
C ILE A 184 16.08 28.12 42.43
N ASP A 185 15.84 26.83 42.63
CA ASP A 185 15.66 26.21 43.95
C ASP A 185 14.64 26.96 44.81
N TRP A 186 13.52 27.34 44.18
CA TRP A 186 12.41 28.10 44.76
C TRP A 186 12.79 29.51 45.24
N LYS A 187 14.00 29.98 44.95
CA LYS A 187 14.46 31.33 45.24
C LYS A 187 14.37 32.19 44.00
N TYR A 188 13.72 33.35 44.13
CA TYR A 188 13.64 34.34 43.05
C TYR A 188 15.04 34.84 42.66
N VAL A 189 15.36 34.78 41.37
CA VAL A 189 16.67 35.20 40.82
C VAL A 189 16.60 36.42 39.90
N GLY A 190 15.40 36.74 39.37
CA GLY A 190 15.18 37.92 38.54
C GLY A 190 13.97 37.79 37.63
N ASP A 191 13.69 38.85 36.87
CA ASP A 191 12.65 38.88 35.85
C ASP A 191 13.26 38.60 34.47
N ALA A 192 12.60 37.77 33.67
CA ALA A 192 12.96 37.54 32.28
C ALA A 192 12.69 38.78 31.43
N THR A 193 13.49 38.97 30.38
CA THR A 193 13.16 39.94 29.33
C THR A 193 12.02 39.37 28.50
N ILE A 194 10.91 40.10 28.40
CA ILE A 194 9.70 39.69 27.67
C ILE A 194 9.54 40.50 26.38
N GLY A 195 8.60 40.10 25.51
CA GLY A 195 8.25 40.83 24.30
C GLY A 195 8.93 40.31 23.03
N TYR A 196 9.52 39.12 23.06
CA TYR A 196 10.13 38.52 21.86
C TYR A 196 9.04 38.00 20.92
N TYR A 197 9.23 38.26 19.62
CA TYR A 197 8.26 37.88 18.61
C TYR A 197 8.18 36.35 18.41
N ARG A 198 6.96 35.80 18.39
CA ARG A 198 6.67 34.37 18.25
C ARG A 198 5.50 34.13 17.28
N SER A 199 5.82 33.92 16.02
CA SER A 199 4.82 33.68 14.96
C SER A 199 4.04 32.38 15.15
N ASP A 200 4.70 31.33 15.65
CA ASP A 200 4.10 30.04 15.96
C ASP A 200 3.03 30.17 17.05
N ILE A 201 3.35 30.86 18.14
CA ILE A 201 2.42 31.11 19.24
C ILE A 201 1.30 32.06 18.79
N TYR A 202 1.63 33.12 18.03
CA TYR A 202 0.62 34.00 17.44
C TYR A 202 -0.41 33.22 16.62
N ASN A 203 0.03 32.38 15.69
CA ASN A 203 -0.87 31.64 14.82
C ASN A 203 -1.80 30.69 15.60
N SER A 204 -1.33 30.14 16.71
CA SER A 204 -2.12 29.24 17.56
C SER A 204 -3.06 29.97 18.53
N PHE A 205 -2.71 31.17 18.98
CA PHE A 205 -3.34 31.80 20.15
C PHE A 205 -3.82 33.25 19.92
N LYS A 206 -3.67 33.82 18.73
CA LYS A 206 -4.05 35.21 18.39
C LYS A 206 -5.49 35.59 18.75
N ASP A 207 -6.42 34.64 18.70
CA ASP A 207 -7.85 34.85 18.96
C ASP A 207 -8.23 34.50 20.43
N GLN A 208 -7.25 34.05 21.22
CA GLN A 208 -7.44 33.60 22.61
C GLN A 208 -6.71 34.47 23.63
N TYR A 209 -5.56 35.05 23.26
CA TYR A 209 -4.73 35.82 24.16
C TYR A 209 -4.24 37.12 23.50
N PRO A 210 -4.31 38.26 24.22
CA PRO A 210 -3.71 39.50 23.76
C PRO A 210 -2.18 39.37 23.70
N GLY A 211 -1.57 40.00 22.69
CA GLY A 211 -0.12 40.06 22.55
C GLY A 211 0.57 38.72 22.27
N ALA A 212 -0.16 37.73 21.73
CA ALA A 212 0.39 36.40 21.42
C ALA A 212 1.59 36.45 20.44
N ASP A 213 1.67 37.51 19.62
CA ASP A 213 2.80 37.82 18.76
C ASP A 213 4.08 38.14 19.50
N ASN A 214 4.01 38.70 20.72
CA ASN A 214 5.17 39.09 21.53
C ASN A 214 5.26 38.28 22.82
N SER A 215 4.78 37.03 22.78
CA SER A 215 4.69 36.12 23.91
C SER A 215 6.05 35.58 24.39
N GLY A 216 7.11 35.74 23.61
CA GLY A 216 8.43 35.18 23.92
C GLY A 216 9.13 35.87 25.09
N TYR A 217 9.88 35.08 25.87
CA TYR A 217 10.74 35.57 26.95
C TYR A 217 12.11 34.90 26.96
N THR A 218 13.10 35.56 27.55
CA THR A 218 14.44 34.99 27.82
C THR A 218 15.04 35.48 29.13
N TYR A 219 15.85 34.62 29.76
CA TYR A 219 16.63 34.90 30.95
C TYR A 219 17.92 34.06 30.92
N SER A 220 19.03 34.61 31.42
CA SER A 220 20.32 33.90 31.50
C SER A 220 20.83 33.92 32.94
N TYR A 221 21.33 32.78 33.42
CA TYR A 221 21.86 32.62 34.76
C TYR A 221 23.19 31.87 34.74
N ASP A 222 24.16 32.34 35.52
CA ASP A 222 25.48 31.71 35.65
C ASP A 222 25.40 30.42 36.47
N ALA A 223 25.58 29.26 35.81
CA ALA A 223 25.45 27.94 36.44
C ALA A 223 26.50 27.71 37.54
N LYS A 224 27.64 28.40 37.47
CA LYS A 224 28.76 28.26 38.42
C LYS A 224 28.42 28.78 39.82
N LYS A 225 27.31 29.51 39.96
CA LYS A 225 26.79 29.97 41.26
C LYS A 225 25.99 28.92 42.01
N LEU A 226 25.60 27.84 41.34
CA LEU A 226 24.87 26.73 41.94
C LEU A 226 25.83 25.68 42.50
N SER A 227 25.38 24.89 43.46
CA SER A 227 26.14 23.75 43.98
C SER A 227 26.24 22.63 42.94
N GLN A 228 27.10 21.64 43.17
CA GLN A 228 27.03 20.41 42.38
C GLN A 228 25.73 19.65 42.68
N GLY A 229 25.03 19.20 41.64
CA GLY A 229 23.87 18.32 41.78
C GLY A 229 22.62 18.82 41.08
N LYS A 230 21.47 18.33 41.54
CA LYS A 230 20.14 18.58 40.96
C LYS A 230 19.58 19.92 41.44
N HIS A 231 19.08 20.72 40.51
CA HIS A 231 18.45 22.01 40.75
C HIS A 231 17.08 22.09 40.07
N VAL A 232 16.18 22.88 40.63
CA VAL A 232 14.87 23.15 40.03
C VAL A 232 14.79 24.57 39.50
N ILE A 233 14.35 24.71 38.26
CA ILE A 233 14.08 25.98 37.60
C ILE A 233 12.57 26.11 37.45
N MET A 234 12.02 27.24 37.89
CA MET A 234 10.61 27.56 37.71
C MET A 234 10.47 28.95 37.08
N ILE A 235 9.59 29.08 36.09
CA ILE A 235 9.08 30.39 35.65
C ILE A 235 7.69 30.66 36.24
N GLN A 236 7.39 31.93 36.50
CA GLN A 236 6.05 32.36 36.91
C GLN A 236 5.69 33.62 36.11
N PRO A 237 4.97 33.46 34.98
CA PRO A 237 4.35 34.58 34.28
C PRO A 237 3.25 35.21 35.13
N ILE A 238 3.16 36.54 35.11
CA ILE A 238 2.16 37.32 35.83
C ILE A 238 1.48 38.27 34.86
N GLY A 239 0.14 38.33 34.88
CA GLY A 239 -0.67 39.28 34.12
C GLY A 239 -0.72 40.68 34.74
N TYR A 240 -1.21 41.67 33.99
CA TYR A 240 -1.50 43.00 34.55
C TYR A 240 -2.63 42.97 35.59
N ASP A 241 -3.51 41.98 35.53
CA ASP A 241 -4.54 41.69 36.54
C ASP A 241 -4.01 40.91 37.77
N GLY A 242 -2.74 40.51 37.77
CA GLY A 242 -2.10 39.74 38.84
C GLY A 242 -2.30 38.22 38.76
N THR A 243 -2.99 37.71 37.74
CA THR A 243 -3.15 36.26 37.52
C THR A 243 -1.80 35.62 37.14
N ILE A 244 -1.60 34.36 37.54
CA ILE A 244 -0.36 33.61 37.33
C ILE A 244 -0.65 32.27 36.64
N ASP A 245 0.32 31.75 35.90
CA ASP A 245 0.28 30.38 35.39
C ASP A 245 0.86 29.41 36.43
N ASN A 246 0.01 28.51 36.96
CA ASN A 246 0.37 27.50 37.95
C ASN A 246 0.68 26.12 37.33
N ASN A 247 0.84 26.01 36.01
CA ASN A 247 1.10 24.73 35.37
C ASN A 247 2.54 24.24 35.58
N GLU A 248 2.74 23.43 36.61
CA GLU A 248 4.05 22.87 36.96
C GLU A 248 4.71 22.09 35.80
N GLY A 249 3.92 21.41 34.96
CA GLY A 249 4.46 20.59 33.86
C GLY A 249 5.16 21.41 32.78
N THR A 250 4.70 22.62 32.53
CA THR A 250 5.28 23.52 31.52
C THR A 250 6.27 24.52 32.11
N ASN A 251 6.12 24.81 33.41
CA ASN A 251 6.81 25.92 34.06
C ASN A 251 8.00 25.48 34.91
N ILE A 252 8.13 24.18 35.19
CA ILE A 252 9.21 23.62 36.00
C ILE A 252 10.12 22.71 35.16
N ARG A 253 11.43 22.86 35.36
CA ARG A 253 12.47 21.97 34.80
C ARG A 253 13.48 21.62 35.88
N TYR A 254 13.85 20.35 35.93
CA TYR A 254 14.94 19.88 36.77
C TYR A 254 16.21 19.77 35.94
N ILE A 255 17.31 20.36 36.38
CA ILE A 255 18.61 20.28 35.71
C ILE A 255 19.68 19.80 36.68
N TYR A 256 20.85 19.47 36.16
CA TYR A 256 22.05 19.17 36.94
C TYR A 256 23.14 20.19 36.62
N THR A 257 23.85 20.67 37.63
CA THR A 257 24.99 21.58 37.43
C THR A 257 26.24 21.11 38.16
N ASN A 258 27.39 21.58 37.67
CA ASN A 258 28.72 21.24 38.15
C ASN A 258 28.98 19.72 38.25
N MET A 259 28.38 18.93 37.35
CA MET A 259 28.57 17.48 37.32
C MET A 259 29.90 17.13 36.62
N PRO A 260 30.65 16.13 37.12
CA PRO A 260 31.85 15.64 36.46
C PRO A 260 31.51 14.96 35.12
N THR A 261 32.41 15.08 34.15
CA THR A 261 32.36 14.27 32.93
C THR A 261 32.86 12.86 33.23
N LEU A 262 32.04 11.85 33.00
CA LEU A 262 32.31 10.46 33.34
C LEU A 262 32.03 9.57 32.13
N GLN A 263 32.75 8.45 32.00
CA GLN A 263 32.46 7.49 30.93
C GLN A 263 31.07 6.87 31.13
N PRO A 264 30.28 6.66 30.08
CA PRO A 264 28.99 5.97 30.22
C PRO A 264 29.19 4.55 30.78
N ALA A 265 28.24 4.08 31.58
CA ALA A 265 28.29 2.74 32.17
C ALA A 265 26.90 2.11 32.20
N SER A 266 26.81 0.82 31.92
CA SER A 266 25.56 0.09 31.88
C SER A 266 25.74 -1.39 32.15
N TYR A 267 24.65 -2.08 32.46
CA TYR A 267 24.63 -3.53 32.56
C TYR A 267 23.25 -4.10 32.23
N LEU A 268 23.23 -5.12 31.37
CA LEU A 268 22.05 -5.89 31.02
C LEU A 268 21.90 -7.08 31.99
N GLU A 269 20.98 -7.00 32.93
CA GLU A 269 20.82 -7.99 33.99
C GLU A 269 19.96 -9.18 33.54
N GLU A 270 18.89 -8.89 32.81
CA GLU A 270 17.97 -9.87 32.25
C GLU A 270 17.89 -9.64 30.74
N PRO A 271 18.00 -10.66 29.89
CA PRO A 271 18.13 -12.08 30.24
C PRO A 271 19.56 -12.44 30.69
N ALA A 272 19.70 -13.57 31.41
CA ALA A 272 21.02 -14.15 31.65
C ALA A 272 21.67 -14.61 30.34
N ASN A 273 23.00 -14.61 30.28
CA ASN A 273 23.70 -15.05 29.07
C ASN A 273 23.53 -16.56 28.87
N ASN A 274 23.26 -16.98 27.64
CA ASN A 274 22.94 -18.36 27.24
C ASN A 274 21.66 -18.92 27.89
N TYR A 275 20.75 -18.04 28.33
CA TYR A 275 19.44 -18.44 28.84
C TYR A 275 18.56 -19.05 27.73
N SER A 276 17.75 -20.06 28.05
CA SER A 276 16.78 -20.66 27.12
C SER A 276 15.36 -20.35 27.53
N THR A 277 14.49 -20.01 26.57
CA THR A 277 13.09 -19.66 26.84
C THR A 277 12.15 -20.11 25.74
N GLU A 278 10.91 -20.43 26.12
CA GLU A 278 9.77 -20.62 25.22
C GLU A 278 8.89 -19.36 25.12
N GLY A 279 9.01 -18.45 26.10
CA GLY A 279 8.22 -17.22 26.21
C GLY A 279 9.02 -15.96 25.90
N ASN A 280 8.36 -14.81 26.06
CA ASN A 280 8.94 -13.50 25.80
C ASN A 280 10.22 -13.25 26.59
N ILE A 281 11.12 -12.47 26.00
CA ILE A 281 12.41 -12.13 26.61
C ILE A 281 12.25 -10.79 27.32
N LYS A 282 12.42 -10.79 28.64
CA LYS A 282 12.56 -9.56 29.41
C LYS A 282 13.98 -9.01 29.25
N VAL A 283 14.09 -7.72 28.98
CA VAL A 283 15.33 -6.99 28.77
C VAL A 283 15.39 -5.89 29.82
N ASN A 284 16.02 -6.21 30.95
CA ASN A 284 16.09 -5.34 32.13
C ASN A 284 17.53 -5.07 32.53
N GLY A 285 17.81 -3.88 33.02
CA GLY A 285 19.13 -3.51 33.50
C GLY A 285 19.19 -2.08 33.99
N TRP A 286 20.39 -1.52 34.02
CA TRP A 286 20.62 -0.12 34.37
C TRP A 286 21.62 0.53 33.43
N ALA A 287 21.52 1.85 33.29
CA ALA A 287 22.46 2.66 32.53
C ALA A 287 22.61 4.06 33.14
N VAL A 288 23.83 4.58 33.15
CA VAL A 288 24.17 5.93 33.60
C VAL A 288 25.07 6.63 32.58
N ASN A 289 24.94 7.96 32.51
CA ASN A 289 25.73 8.81 31.63
C ASN A 289 25.88 10.21 32.26
N SER A 290 27.03 10.86 32.10
CA SER A 290 27.24 12.22 32.64
C SER A 290 26.34 13.29 32.03
N SER A 291 25.76 13.04 30.85
CA SER A 291 24.74 13.88 30.23
C SER A 291 23.29 13.41 30.51
N THR A 292 23.10 12.43 31.41
CA THR A 292 21.89 11.60 31.59
C THR A 292 21.56 10.72 30.38
N ILE A 293 20.77 9.67 30.60
CA ILE A 293 20.34 8.76 29.53
C ILE A 293 19.20 9.39 28.73
N LYS A 294 19.42 9.54 27.43
CA LYS A 294 18.39 9.98 26.47
C LYS A 294 17.51 8.81 26.05
N GLU A 295 18.11 7.66 25.76
CA GLU A 295 17.42 6.48 25.23
C GLU A 295 18.25 5.21 25.48
N VAL A 296 17.60 4.05 25.61
CA VAL A 296 18.26 2.75 25.57
C VAL A 296 17.69 1.96 24.41
N LYS A 297 18.48 1.82 23.33
CA LYS A 297 18.06 1.06 22.15
C LYS A 297 18.28 -0.43 22.38
N VAL A 298 17.31 -1.24 21.97
CA VAL A 298 17.34 -2.69 22.03
C VAL A 298 17.49 -3.24 20.62
N TYR A 299 18.44 -4.16 20.45
CA TYR A 299 18.72 -4.83 19.19
C TYR A 299 18.58 -6.34 19.35
N VAL A 300 18.04 -6.98 18.32
CA VAL A 300 18.01 -8.44 18.17
C VAL A 300 18.77 -8.80 16.91
N ASP A 301 19.80 -9.63 17.02
CA ASP A 301 20.71 -9.99 15.92
C ASP A 301 21.20 -8.76 15.15
N TRP A 302 21.63 -7.74 15.91
CA TRP A 302 22.19 -6.48 15.40
C TRP A 302 21.18 -5.59 14.65
N LYS A 303 19.89 -5.94 14.65
CA LYS A 303 18.82 -5.12 14.09
C LYS A 303 18.08 -4.40 15.19
N TYR A 304 17.86 -3.10 14.99
CA TYR A 304 17.09 -2.28 15.93
C TYR A 304 15.67 -2.84 16.07
N HIS A 305 15.28 -3.16 17.31
CA HIS A 305 13.99 -3.75 17.64
C HIS A 305 13.05 -2.71 18.29
N GLY A 306 13.59 -1.86 19.15
CA GLY A 306 12.84 -0.80 19.81
C GLY A 306 13.64 -0.12 20.92
N SER A 307 13.00 0.72 21.72
CA SER A 307 13.64 1.43 22.82
C SER A 307 13.02 1.05 24.15
N ALA A 308 13.88 0.81 25.14
CA ALA A 308 13.47 0.47 26.48
C ALA A 308 12.86 1.66 27.21
N LYS A 309 11.90 1.37 28.09
CA LYS A 309 11.42 2.35 29.07
C LYS A 309 12.54 2.61 30.07
N ILE A 310 12.90 3.88 30.27
CA ILE A 310 13.95 4.32 31.21
C ILE A 310 13.32 4.97 32.46
N GLY A 311 14.13 5.23 33.49
CA GLY A 311 13.68 5.89 34.72
C GLY A 311 13.27 4.94 35.84
N GLY A 312 13.61 3.64 35.73
CA GLY A 312 13.33 2.65 36.77
C GLY A 312 14.17 2.91 38.02
N GLN A 313 13.54 2.85 39.20
CA GLN A 313 14.23 3.10 40.47
C GLN A 313 15.27 2.00 40.77
N ARG A 314 16.49 2.43 41.08
CA ARG A 314 17.66 1.58 41.40
C ARG A 314 18.47 2.19 42.54
N ASN A 315 18.07 1.88 43.77
CA ASN A 315 18.72 2.42 44.96
C ASN A 315 20.17 1.90 45.11
N ASP A 316 20.42 0.66 44.72
CA ASP A 316 21.74 0.03 44.69
C ASP A 316 22.70 0.78 43.76
N ILE A 317 22.26 1.09 42.54
CA ILE A 317 23.06 1.84 41.57
C ILE A 317 23.18 3.31 41.96
N GLY A 318 22.11 3.93 42.48
CA GLY A 318 22.13 5.29 42.99
C GLY A 318 23.12 5.51 44.12
N GLN A 319 23.31 4.52 44.99
CA GLN A 319 24.33 4.54 46.04
C GLN A 319 25.75 4.33 45.49
N ALA A 320 25.94 3.35 44.60
CA ALA A 320 27.25 2.99 44.06
C ALA A 320 27.82 4.02 43.07
N LEU A 321 26.96 4.66 42.28
CA LEU A 321 27.30 5.58 41.18
C LEU A 321 26.69 6.97 41.40
N SER A 322 26.69 7.45 42.64
CA SER A 322 26.06 8.72 43.05
C SER A 322 26.61 9.98 42.39
N ASN A 323 27.78 9.89 41.74
CA ASN A 323 28.39 10.94 40.95
C ASN A 323 27.80 11.08 39.53
N TYR A 324 26.94 10.15 39.09
CA TYR A 324 26.18 10.29 37.86
C TYR A 324 24.82 10.95 38.12
N PRO A 325 24.35 11.83 37.22
CA PRO A 325 23.00 12.37 37.31
C PRO A 325 21.98 11.24 37.09
N GLU A 326 20.85 11.31 37.80
CA GLU A 326 19.76 10.31 37.74
C GLU A 326 20.17 8.86 38.03
N ALA A 327 21.27 8.60 38.75
CA ALA A 327 21.73 7.24 39.07
C ALA A 327 20.66 6.39 39.83
N PHE A 328 19.86 7.02 40.68
CA PHE A 328 18.73 6.38 41.37
C PHE A 328 17.57 5.98 40.46
N ASN A 329 17.51 6.51 39.24
CA ASN A 329 16.50 6.22 38.23
C ASN A 329 17.13 5.59 36.96
N SER A 330 18.30 4.95 37.12
CA SER A 330 19.09 4.37 36.03
C SER A 330 18.48 3.12 35.39
N GLY A 331 17.44 2.55 35.99
CA GLY A 331 16.82 1.31 35.52
C GLY A 331 16.16 1.48 34.15
N PHE A 332 16.27 0.44 33.32
CA PHE A 332 15.53 0.30 32.08
C PHE A 332 14.82 -1.06 31.98
N SER A 333 13.74 -1.10 31.22
CA SER A 333 12.96 -2.33 30.97
C SER A 333 12.38 -2.36 29.56
N TYR A 334 12.43 -3.52 28.92
CA TYR A 334 11.82 -3.80 27.62
C TYR A 334 11.41 -5.27 27.55
N GLU A 335 10.45 -5.60 26.69
CA GLU A 335 10.01 -6.98 26.47
C GLU A 335 10.02 -7.29 24.97
N ILE A 336 10.69 -8.37 24.59
CA ILE A 336 10.75 -8.87 23.21
C ILE A 336 9.78 -10.03 23.08
N ASP A 337 8.85 -9.90 22.13
CA ASP A 337 7.92 -10.96 21.79
C ASP A 337 8.63 -12.07 21.01
N SER A 338 8.81 -13.21 21.67
CA SER A 338 9.55 -14.36 21.12
C SER A 338 8.83 -15.04 19.95
N ARG A 339 7.56 -14.72 19.67
CA ARG A 339 6.82 -15.27 18.53
C ARG A 339 7.42 -14.86 17.20
N PHE A 340 8.11 -13.73 17.13
CA PHE A 340 8.73 -13.25 15.89
C PHE A 340 10.18 -13.72 15.72
N LEU A 341 10.68 -14.58 16.62
CA LEU A 341 12.03 -15.10 16.61
C LEU A 341 12.03 -16.60 16.29
N ALA A 342 12.89 -16.98 15.33
CA ALA A 342 13.12 -18.37 14.95
C ALA A 342 13.64 -19.20 16.15
N PRO A 343 13.44 -20.54 16.15
CA PRO A 343 14.12 -21.39 17.12
C PRO A 343 15.64 -21.31 16.91
N GLY A 344 16.40 -21.25 18.01
CA GLY A 344 17.86 -21.14 17.99
C GLY A 344 18.39 -19.97 18.82
N THR A 345 19.69 -19.72 18.70
CA THR A 345 20.37 -18.68 19.48
C THR A 345 20.26 -17.32 18.79
N HIS A 346 19.81 -16.32 19.55
CA HIS A 346 19.71 -14.92 19.15
C HIS A 346 20.56 -14.03 20.06
N SER A 347 21.15 -12.98 19.52
CA SER A 347 21.92 -11.99 20.28
C SER A 347 21.05 -10.79 20.62
N ILE A 348 20.88 -10.53 21.91
CA ILE A 348 20.17 -9.37 22.46
C ILE A 348 21.20 -8.34 22.91
N MET A 349 21.15 -7.13 22.37
CA MET A 349 22.05 -6.03 22.75
C MET A 349 21.24 -4.83 23.21
N VAL A 350 21.69 -4.19 24.29
CA VAL A 350 21.23 -2.86 24.67
C VAL A 350 22.30 -1.81 24.38
N GLN A 351 21.90 -0.64 23.91
CA GLN A 351 22.78 0.51 23.68
C GLN A 351 22.17 1.75 24.33
N PRO A 352 22.57 2.05 25.58
CA PRO A 352 22.25 3.32 26.22
C PRO A 352 22.98 4.47 25.54
N ILE A 353 22.26 5.55 25.26
CA ILE A 353 22.75 6.74 24.57
C ILE A 353 22.52 7.95 25.48
N GLY A 354 23.56 8.73 25.74
CA GLY A 354 23.48 9.99 26.46
C GLY A 354 22.89 11.12 25.62
N TYR A 355 22.48 12.22 26.25
CA TYR A 355 22.07 13.43 25.51
C TYR A 355 23.22 14.08 24.73
N ASP A 356 24.47 13.83 25.13
CA ASP A 356 25.68 14.19 24.38
C ASP A 356 26.02 13.20 23.24
N GLY A 357 25.22 12.14 23.06
CA GLY A 357 25.41 11.11 22.04
C GLY A 357 26.44 10.03 22.38
N THR A 358 27.05 10.09 23.58
CA THR A 358 28.00 9.06 24.02
C THR A 358 27.28 7.76 24.38
N ILE A 359 27.99 6.64 24.21
CA ILE A 359 27.49 5.29 24.48
C ILE A 359 28.49 4.54 25.37
N ASP A 360 27.98 3.55 26.11
CA ASP A 360 28.84 2.58 26.79
C ASP A 360 29.46 1.63 25.74
N GLN A 361 30.78 1.49 25.76
CA GLN A 361 31.54 0.65 24.83
C GLN A 361 31.76 -0.77 25.36
N ASN A 362 31.30 -1.09 26.58
CA ASN A 362 31.47 -2.40 27.19
C ASN A 362 30.45 -3.43 26.67
N GLU A 363 30.74 -4.01 25.51
CA GLU A 363 29.88 -5.02 24.86
C GLU A 363 29.53 -6.22 25.76
N LYS A 364 30.45 -6.65 26.65
CA LYS A 364 30.18 -7.77 27.57
C LYS A 364 29.09 -7.44 28.58
N ALA A 365 28.96 -6.16 28.96
CA ALA A 365 27.93 -5.71 29.88
C ALA A 365 26.56 -5.61 29.22
N THR A 366 26.51 -5.46 27.89
CA THR A 366 25.30 -5.07 27.16
C THR A 366 24.75 -6.13 26.19
N ILE A 367 25.48 -7.21 25.93
CA ILE A 367 25.06 -8.29 25.01
C ILE A 367 24.77 -9.59 25.76
N ARG A 368 23.66 -10.25 25.41
CA ARG A 368 23.25 -11.56 25.92
C ARG A 368 22.82 -12.45 24.78
N ASN A 369 23.31 -13.68 24.76
CA ASN A 369 22.79 -14.71 23.86
C ASN A 369 21.60 -15.41 24.52
N VAL A 370 20.50 -15.56 23.79
CA VAL A 370 19.28 -16.23 24.25
C VAL A 370 18.91 -17.31 23.27
N ASN A 371 18.67 -18.52 23.74
CA ASN A 371 18.22 -19.63 22.91
C ASN A 371 16.68 -19.74 22.96
N ILE A 372 16.04 -19.46 21.83
CA ILE A 372 14.60 -19.60 21.66
C ILE A 372 14.26 -21.06 21.37
N VAL A 373 13.38 -21.63 22.19
CA VAL A 373 12.91 -23.01 22.04
C VAL A 373 11.45 -23.00 21.59
N LYS A 374 11.16 -23.71 20.49
CA LYS A 374 9.79 -23.98 20.03
C LYS A 374 9.52 -25.48 20.15
N LYS A 375 8.63 -25.83 21.07
CA LYS A 375 8.31 -27.24 21.39
C LYS A 375 7.41 -27.88 20.34
N TYR A 376 6.60 -27.08 19.65
CA TYR A 376 5.56 -27.58 18.76
C TYR A 376 5.88 -27.21 17.32
N ALA A 377 6.14 -28.22 16.49
CA ALA A 377 6.39 -28.05 15.07
C ALA A 377 5.13 -27.53 14.34
N PRO A 378 5.27 -26.72 13.28
CA PRO A 378 4.13 -26.30 12.48
C PRO A 378 3.42 -27.48 11.79
N TYR A 379 2.10 -27.33 11.59
CA TYR A 379 1.25 -28.29 10.89
C TYR A 379 0.41 -27.59 9.83
N THR A 380 0.13 -28.30 8.73
CA THR A 380 -0.84 -27.89 7.71
C THR A 380 -1.51 -29.12 7.11
N ILE A 381 -2.82 -29.03 6.89
CA ILE A 381 -3.65 -30.07 6.27
C ILE A 381 -4.46 -29.45 5.15
N ILE A 382 -4.53 -30.16 4.02
CA ILE A 382 -5.45 -29.90 2.93
C ILE A 382 -6.66 -30.82 3.12
N GLU A 383 -7.85 -30.23 3.20
CA GLU A 383 -9.12 -30.96 3.33
C GLU A 383 -9.86 -31.06 2.00
N ALA A 384 -9.67 -30.08 1.11
CA ALA A 384 -10.11 -30.13 -0.27
C ALA A 384 -9.04 -29.50 -1.19
N PRO A 385 -8.81 -30.06 -2.40
CA PRO A 385 -9.38 -31.30 -2.91
C PRO A 385 -8.77 -32.53 -2.23
N ALA A 386 -9.44 -33.67 -2.36
CA ALA A 386 -8.87 -34.94 -1.97
C ALA A 386 -7.77 -35.37 -2.96
N ASN A 387 -6.90 -36.27 -2.50
CA ASN A 387 -5.82 -36.76 -3.32
C ASN A 387 -6.34 -37.55 -4.52
N ASN A 388 -5.83 -37.23 -5.71
CA ASN A 388 -6.24 -37.72 -7.03
C ASN A 388 -7.61 -37.25 -7.53
N ASP A 389 -8.19 -36.19 -6.94
CA ASP A 389 -9.44 -35.63 -7.46
C ASP A 389 -9.29 -35.18 -8.92
N VAL A 390 -10.32 -35.50 -9.72
CA VAL A 390 -10.39 -35.08 -11.13
C VAL A 390 -10.98 -33.67 -11.20
N VAL A 391 -10.25 -32.76 -11.83
CA VAL A 391 -10.56 -31.33 -11.93
C VAL A 391 -10.60 -30.88 -13.39
N LYS A 392 -11.35 -29.82 -13.67
CA LYS A 392 -11.62 -29.34 -15.05
C LYS A 392 -10.86 -28.05 -15.38
N THR A 393 -11.20 -26.94 -14.72
CA THR A 393 -10.63 -25.61 -15.03
C THR A 393 -9.99 -24.93 -13.82
N GLY A 394 -10.33 -25.38 -12.62
CA GLY A 394 -9.78 -24.88 -11.36
C GLY A 394 -10.28 -25.69 -10.19
N VAL A 395 -9.72 -25.43 -9.01
CA VAL A 395 -10.08 -26.13 -7.78
C VAL A 395 -10.05 -25.20 -6.57
N ASN A 396 -11.06 -25.31 -5.70
CA ASN A 396 -11.05 -24.63 -4.41
C ASN A 396 -10.21 -25.45 -3.42
N LEU A 397 -9.12 -24.87 -2.98
CA LEU A 397 -8.30 -25.38 -1.90
C LEU A 397 -8.85 -24.90 -0.56
N SER A 398 -9.05 -25.80 0.37
CA SER A 398 -9.37 -25.48 1.75
C SER A 398 -8.66 -26.41 2.72
N GLY A 399 -8.49 -25.94 3.95
CA GLY A 399 -7.84 -26.70 5.01
C GLY A 399 -7.51 -25.81 6.18
N TRP A 400 -6.53 -26.23 6.97
CA TRP A 400 -6.06 -25.46 8.12
C TRP A 400 -4.55 -25.56 8.31
N ALA A 401 -3.99 -24.54 8.94
CA ALA A 401 -2.58 -24.45 9.28
C ALA A 401 -2.41 -23.88 10.70
N ILE A 402 -1.45 -24.41 11.45
CA ILE A 402 -1.11 -23.94 12.79
C ILE A 402 0.40 -23.84 12.94
N ASN A 403 0.84 -22.81 13.66
CA ASN A 403 2.25 -22.58 14.00
C ASN A 403 2.33 -21.98 15.41
N GLN A 404 3.31 -22.38 16.22
CA GLN A 404 3.46 -21.88 17.60
C GLN A 404 3.67 -20.35 17.62
N SER A 405 4.28 -19.78 16.58
CA SER A 405 4.39 -18.32 16.39
C SER A 405 3.11 -17.65 15.84
N GLY A 406 2.07 -18.42 15.51
CA GLY A 406 0.95 -17.98 14.69
C GLY A 406 1.27 -18.12 13.19
N VAL A 407 0.24 -18.26 12.36
CA VAL A 407 0.40 -18.40 10.90
C VAL A 407 0.50 -17.00 10.28
N LYS A 408 1.65 -16.69 9.69
CA LYS A 408 1.88 -15.43 8.97
C LYS A 408 1.24 -15.46 7.59
N GLN A 409 1.40 -16.57 6.87
CA GLN A 409 0.85 -16.77 5.53
C GLN A 409 0.81 -18.25 5.16
N VAL A 410 -0.02 -18.58 4.17
CA VAL A 410 -0.07 -19.90 3.54
C VAL A 410 0.20 -19.72 2.05
N ASN A 411 1.29 -20.30 1.56
CA ASN A 411 1.73 -20.24 0.16
C ASN A 411 1.16 -21.44 -0.61
N ILE A 412 0.63 -21.21 -1.81
CA ILE A 412 0.08 -22.24 -2.70
C ILE A 412 0.99 -22.39 -3.92
N TYR A 413 1.49 -23.61 -4.15
CA TYR A 413 2.30 -23.95 -5.31
C TYR A 413 1.57 -24.98 -6.18
N LEU A 414 1.74 -24.85 -7.49
CA LEU A 414 1.35 -25.86 -8.48
C LEU A 414 2.61 -26.28 -9.23
N ASP A 415 2.94 -27.56 -9.18
CA ASP A 415 4.14 -28.16 -9.79
C ASP A 415 5.43 -27.41 -9.41
N GLY A 416 5.54 -27.05 -8.13
CA GLY A 416 6.68 -26.30 -7.60
C GLY A 416 6.66 -24.79 -7.88
N THR A 417 5.73 -24.29 -8.70
CA THR A 417 5.61 -22.86 -9.01
C THR A 417 4.63 -22.17 -8.06
N LEU A 418 5.05 -21.09 -7.38
CA LEU A 418 4.19 -20.30 -6.50
C LEU A 418 3.06 -19.65 -7.31
N LYS A 419 1.81 -19.89 -6.91
CA LYS A 419 0.61 -19.31 -7.53
C LYS A 419 0.04 -18.15 -6.72
N GLY A 420 0.23 -18.15 -5.41
CA GLY A 420 -0.15 -17.04 -4.55
C GLY A 420 -0.31 -17.45 -3.10
N ASN A 421 -0.91 -16.55 -2.32
CA ASN A 421 -1.22 -16.76 -0.91
C ASN A 421 -2.70 -17.07 -0.71
N ALA A 422 -2.99 -18.05 0.14
CA ALA A 422 -4.36 -18.34 0.57
C ALA A 422 -4.90 -17.23 1.47
N ASN A 423 -6.21 -17.04 1.44
CA ASN A 423 -6.91 -16.29 2.47
C ASN A 423 -6.85 -17.13 3.75
N ILE A 424 -6.45 -16.53 4.88
CA ILE A 424 -6.30 -17.20 6.17
C ILE A 424 -7.21 -16.54 7.22
N GLY A 425 -7.36 -17.16 8.39
CA GLY A 425 -8.13 -16.60 9.50
C GLY A 425 -9.55 -17.16 9.62
N PHE A 426 -9.88 -18.20 8.87
CA PHE A 426 -11.22 -18.82 8.96
C PHE A 426 -11.37 -19.61 10.27
N ASN A 427 -12.53 -19.49 10.90
CA ASN A 427 -12.82 -20.14 12.17
C ASN A 427 -12.86 -21.68 12.04
N ARG A 428 -12.14 -22.34 12.95
CA ARG A 428 -11.93 -23.78 13.09
C ARG A 428 -11.86 -24.14 14.56
N SER A 429 -13.00 -24.06 15.24
CA SER A 429 -13.12 -24.36 16.67
C SER A 429 -12.74 -25.80 17.00
N ASP A 430 -12.94 -26.73 16.08
CA ASP A 430 -12.50 -28.13 16.18
C ASP A 430 -10.96 -28.25 16.29
N VAL A 431 -10.23 -27.46 15.49
CA VAL A 431 -8.76 -27.37 15.53
C VAL A 431 -8.33 -26.63 16.80
N GLY A 432 -8.95 -25.49 17.09
CA GLY A 432 -8.64 -24.67 18.27
C GLY A 432 -8.77 -25.41 19.60
N ASN A 433 -9.83 -26.23 19.75
CA ASN A 433 -10.05 -27.04 20.95
C ASN A 433 -9.02 -28.17 21.11
N LYS A 434 -8.46 -28.68 20.00
CA LYS A 434 -7.47 -29.77 20.02
C LYS A 434 -6.03 -29.27 20.16
N PHE A 435 -5.74 -28.08 19.64
CA PHE A 435 -4.40 -27.51 19.53
C PHE A 435 -4.28 -26.19 20.29
N THR A 436 -4.66 -26.20 21.57
CA THR A 436 -4.70 -25.01 22.45
C THR A 436 -3.33 -24.41 22.73
N GLN A 437 -2.26 -25.16 22.52
CA GLN A 437 -0.87 -24.71 22.69
C GLN A 437 -0.34 -23.86 21.52
N TYR A 438 -1.07 -23.81 20.40
CA TYR A 438 -0.71 -23.00 19.25
C TYR A 438 -1.40 -21.65 19.33
N TYR A 439 -0.68 -20.59 18.93
CA TYR A 439 -1.25 -19.26 18.90
C TYR A 439 -2.40 -19.20 17.89
N ASP A 440 -3.55 -18.71 18.35
CA ASP A 440 -4.76 -18.46 17.56
C ASP A 440 -5.21 -19.65 16.69
N SER A 441 -5.09 -20.87 17.22
CA SER A 441 -5.48 -22.10 16.50
C SER A 441 -6.97 -22.18 16.14
N VAL A 442 -7.82 -21.37 16.77
CA VAL A 442 -9.23 -21.22 16.43
C VAL A 442 -9.42 -20.55 15.06
N HIS A 443 -8.50 -19.71 14.58
CA HIS A 443 -8.57 -19.07 13.26
C HIS A 443 -7.59 -19.70 12.25
N SER A 444 -7.32 -20.99 12.40
CA SER A 444 -6.34 -21.75 11.61
C SER A 444 -6.77 -22.04 10.17
N GLY A 445 -8.04 -21.82 9.81
CA GLY A 445 -8.56 -22.19 8.50
C GLY A 445 -8.02 -21.30 7.37
N TYR A 446 -7.86 -21.89 6.19
CA TYR A 446 -7.48 -21.18 4.97
C TYR A 446 -8.34 -21.59 3.76
N SER A 447 -8.40 -20.73 2.74
CA SER A 447 -9.04 -20.99 1.46
C SER A 447 -8.33 -20.30 0.29
N TYR A 448 -8.27 -20.95 -0.87
CA TYR A 448 -7.69 -20.39 -2.10
C TYR A 448 -8.32 -21.01 -3.34
N TYR A 449 -8.73 -20.20 -4.31
CA TYR A 449 -9.13 -20.71 -5.62
C TYR A 449 -7.90 -20.83 -6.52
N LEU A 450 -7.55 -22.06 -6.90
CA LEU A 450 -6.46 -22.35 -7.81
C LEU A 450 -7.01 -22.50 -9.23
N SER A 451 -6.75 -21.51 -10.08
CA SER A 451 -6.97 -21.64 -11.53
C SER A 451 -5.96 -22.62 -12.11
N LEU A 452 -6.45 -23.50 -12.98
CA LEU A 452 -5.67 -24.48 -13.74
C LEU A 452 -5.67 -24.12 -15.24
N ASP A 453 -6.00 -22.88 -15.56
CA ASP A 453 -5.97 -22.39 -16.94
C ASP A 453 -4.55 -22.57 -17.51
N ASN A 454 -4.50 -23.01 -18.76
CA ASN A 454 -3.26 -23.25 -19.51
C ASN A 454 -2.36 -24.38 -19.00
N GLN A 455 -2.80 -25.18 -18.02
CA GLN A 455 -2.09 -26.39 -17.59
C GLN A 455 -2.36 -27.57 -18.55
N SER A 456 -1.41 -28.49 -18.67
CA SER A 456 -1.55 -29.72 -19.47
C SER A 456 -2.52 -30.70 -18.81
N LYS A 457 -3.16 -31.58 -19.58
CA LYS A 457 -3.90 -32.70 -19.00
C LYS A 457 -2.95 -33.55 -18.13
N GLY A 458 -3.49 -34.17 -17.08
CA GLY A 458 -2.78 -35.17 -16.29
C GLY A 458 -2.58 -34.76 -14.83
N ASN A 459 -1.64 -35.42 -14.17
CA ASN A 459 -1.42 -35.24 -12.74
C ASN A 459 -0.64 -33.93 -12.48
N HIS A 460 -1.14 -33.16 -11.52
CA HIS A 460 -0.48 -31.96 -11.01
C HIS A 460 -0.31 -32.05 -9.50
N VAL A 461 0.82 -31.57 -9.00
CA VAL A 461 1.12 -31.56 -7.56
C VAL A 461 0.79 -30.18 -7.01
N VAL A 462 -0.20 -30.12 -6.13
CA VAL A 462 -0.50 -28.92 -5.35
C VAL A 462 0.23 -29.02 -4.02
N THR A 463 1.08 -28.04 -3.72
CA THR A 463 1.76 -27.92 -2.41
C THR A 463 1.20 -26.74 -1.65
N VAL A 464 0.83 -26.97 -0.39
CA VAL A 464 0.46 -25.92 0.56
C VAL A 464 1.59 -25.81 1.59
N GLU A 465 2.20 -24.63 1.69
CA GLU A 465 3.26 -24.31 2.67
C GLU A 465 2.73 -23.27 3.67
N ALA A 466 2.57 -23.67 4.93
CA ALA A 466 2.29 -22.76 6.03
C ALA A 466 3.60 -22.16 6.56
N VAL A 467 3.61 -20.83 6.75
CA VAL A 467 4.77 -20.07 7.25
C VAL A 467 4.38 -19.34 8.53
N GLY A 468 5.18 -19.52 9.58
CA GLY A 468 5.02 -18.82 10.86
C GLY A 468 5.56 -17.39 10.87
N PHE A 469 5.22 -16.63 11.91
CA PHE A 469 5.83 -15.32 12.16
C PHE A 469 7.32 -15.40 12.51
N ASP A 470 7.76 -16.53 13.06
CA ASP A 470 9.16 -16.87 13.30
C ASP A 470 9.90 -17.41 12.05
N GLY A 471 9.21 -17.50 10.92
CA GLY A 471 9.77 -18.01 9.66
C GLY A 471 9.85 -19.53 9.55
N THR A 472 9.45 -20.29 10.58
CA THR A 472 9.36 -21.75 10.49
C THR A 472 8.26 -22.17 9.52
N LYS A 473 8.46 -23.31 8.85
CA LYS A 473 7.60 -23.74 7.73
C LYS A 473 7.17 -25.18 7.84
N LYS A 474 5.99 -25.48 7.31
CA LYS A 474 5.53 -26.85 7.04
C LYS A 474 4.79 -26.91 5.73
N SER A 475 5.05 -27.95 4.95
CA SER A 475 4.36 -28.20 3.68
C SER A 475 3.60 -29.52 3.71
N THR A 476 2.49 -29.56 2.97
CA THR A 476 1.73 -30.76 2.64
C THR A 476 1.31 -30.71 1.17
N THR A 477 1.03 -31.86 0.56
CA THR A 477 0.79 -31.97 -0.88
C THR A 477 -0.42 -32.83 -1.19
N VAL A 478 -1.14 -32.51 -2.26
CA VAL A 478 -2.09 -33.42 -2.91
C VAL A 478 -1.81 -33.47 -4.41
N ILE A 479 -2.18 -34.57 -5.04
CA ILE A 479 -2.22 -34.70 -6.50
C ILE A 479 -3.64 -34.40 -6.96
N ILE A 480 -3.79 -33.60 -8.01
CA ILE A 480 -5.05 -33.43 -8.74
C ILE A 480 -4.86 -33.92 -10.18
N ASN A 481 -5.90 -34.46 -10.79
CA ASN A 481 -5.86 -34.92 -12.17
C ASN A 481 -6.67 -33.97 -13.06
N LEU A 482 -5.99 -33.19 -13.91
CA LEU A 482 -6.64 -32.29 -14.85
C LEU A 482 -7.17 -33.06 -16.05
N PHE A 483 -8.48 -33.04 -16.26
CA PHE A 483 -9.14 -33.77 -17.35
C PHE A 483 -8.94 -33.11 -18.72
N GLY A 484 -8.97 -31.77 -18.76
CA GLY A 484 -8.91 -30.95 -19.98
C GLY A 484 -9.77 -29.68 -19.84
N ILE A 485 -9.55 -28.71 -20.71
CA ILE A 485 -10.20 -27.39 -20.67
C ILE A 485 -11.54 -27.46 -21.39
N ILE A 486 -12.63 -27.01 -20.76
CA ILE A 486 -13.99 -27.08 -21.32
C ILE A 486 -14.53 -25.66 -21.55
N ASN A 487 -14.93 -25.38 -22.79
CA ASN A 487 -15.63 -24.15 -23.18
C ASN A 487 -17.08 -24.47 -23.57
N TYR A 488 -18.02 -23.61 -23.16
CA TYR A 488 -19.43 -23.72 -23.56
C TYR A 488 -19.77 -22.66 -24.60
N THR A 489 -20.42 -23.06 -25.69
CA THR A 489 -20.82 -22.16 -26.79
C THR A 489 -22.33 -22.15 -26.93
N ASN A 490 -22.98 -20.99 -26.77
CA ASN A 490 -24.43 -20.89 -26.99
C ASN A 490 -24.75 -20.97 -28.49
N THR A 491 -25.70 -21.84 -28.85
CA THR A 491 -26.16 -22.06 -30.23
C THR A 491 -27.23 -21.06 -30.68
N ASN A 492 -27.89 -20.37 -29.74
CA ASN A 492 -29.07 -19.54 -29.94
C ASN A 492 -30.27 -20.27 -30.58
N LYS A 493 -30.31 -21.61 -30.49
CA LYS A 493 -31.39 -22.46 -31.02
C LYS A 493 -31.88 -23.41 -29.92
N THR A 494 -33.15 -23.79 -29.96
CA THR A 494 -33.66 -24.88 -29.11
C THR A 494 -33.26 -26.22 -29.70
N LEU A 495 -33.05 -27.24 -28.86
CA LEU A 495 -32.67 -28.58 -29.33
C LEU A 495 -33.72 -29.16 -30.28
N ASP A 496 -35.01 -29.01 -29.95
CA ASP A 496 -36.12 -29.57 -30.73
C ASP A 496 -36.21 -28.97 -32.15
N ALA A 497 -35.97 -27.66 -32.29
CA ALA A 497 -35.99 -27.01 -33.60
C ALA A 497 -34.87 -27.54 -34.51
N VAL A 498 -33.68 -27.78 -33.97
CA VAL A 498 -32.56 -28.30 -34.76
C VAL A 498 -32.72 -29.78 -35.06
N VAL A 499 -33.29 -30.57 -34.15
CA VAL A 499 -33.65 -31.98 -34.41
C VAL A 499 -34.63 -32.09 -35.58
N LEU A 500 -35.66 -31.23 -35.62
CA LEU A 500 -36.61 -31.23 -36.73
C LEU A 500 -35.92 -30.89 -38.06
N GLN A 501 -35.04 -29.88 -38.07
CA GLN A 501 -34.27 -29.53 -39.26
C GLN A 501 -33.39 -30.71 -39.74
N GLN A 502 -32.80 -31.45 -38.80
CA GLN A 502 -31.98 -32.62 -39.10
C GLN A 502 -32.80 -33.74 -39.77
N ILE A 503 -34.03 -33.97 -39.32
CA ILE A 503 -34.92 -34.95 -39.95
C ILE A 503 -35.26 -34.55 -41.40
N ILE A 504 -35.56 -33.28 -41.65
CA ILE A 504 -36.01 -32.79 -42.97
C ILE A 504 -34.85 -32.75 -43.97
N ASP A 505 -33.72 -32.16 -43.59
CA ASP A 505 -32.64 -31.86 -44.54
C ASP A 505 -31.48 -32.86 -44.49
N GLY A 506 -31.35 -33.60 -43.39
CA GLY A 506 -30.18 -34.44 -43.11
C GLY A 506 -30.37 -35.92 -43.43
N SER A 507 -31.62 -36.39 -43.53
CA SER A 507 -31.98 -37.82 -43.73
C SER A 507 -31.15 -38.77 -42.84
N PRO A 508 -31.13 -38.56 -41.51
CA PRO A 508 -30.32 -39.34 -40.60
C PRO A 508 -30.78 -40.79 -40.54
N VAL A 509 -29.82 -41.70 -40.43
CA VAL A 509 -30.07 -43.16 -40.36
C VAL A 509 -29.48 -43.76 -39.09
N LYS A 510 -29.94 -44.96 -38.74
CA LYS A 510 -29.36 -45.82 -37.71
C LYS A 510 -29.26 -47.25 -38.23
N TYR A 511 -28.26 -48.00 -37.76
CA TYR A 511 -28.17 -49.42 -38.05
C TYR A 511 -29.16 -50.19 -37.17
N ASP A 512 -30.03 -51.00 -37.79
CA ASP A 512 -30.96 -51.86 -37.09
C ASP A 512 -30.53 -53.33 -37.22
N SER A 513 -29.98 -53.86 -36.12
CA SER A 513 -29.50 -55.24 -36.05
C SER A 513 -30.58 -56.30 -36.30
N SER A 514 -31.87 -55.97 -36.12
CA SER A 514 -32.97 -56.92 -36.36
C SER A 514 -33.19 -57.20 -37.85
N VAL A 515 -32.86 -56.23 -38.71
CA VAL A 515 -32.97 -56.34 -40.17
C VAL A 515 -31.60 -56.35 -40.86
N SER A 516 -30.52 -56.15 -40.11
CA SER A 516 -29.14 -56.07 -40.60
C SER A 516 -28.96 -55.01 -41.69
N ASP A 517 -29.64 -53.88 -41.55
CA ASP A 517 -29.67 -52.80 -42.53
C ASP A 517 -29.72 -51.42 -41.88
N TRP A 518 -29.42 -50.38 -42.66
CA TRP A 518 -29.54 -48.98 -42.28
C TRP A 518 -30.96 -48.47 -42.52
N VAL A 519 -31.62 -48.02 -41.45
CA VAL A 519 -33.00 -47.51 -41.49
C VAL A 519 -33.06 -46.03 -41.12
N PRO A 520 -34.07 -45.26 -41.58
CA PRO A 520 -34.27 -43.88 -41.13
C PRO A 520 -34.38 -43.76 -39.60
N ALA A 521 -33.70 -42.78 -39.02
CA ALA A 521 -33.73 -42.51 -37.58
C ALA A 521 -34.99 -41.71 -37.18
N SER A 522 -35.55 -41.99 -36.01
CA SER A 522 -36.65 -41.18 -35.47
C SER A 522 -36.16 -39.87 -34.87
N ALA A 523 -37.06 -38.90 -34.64
CA ALA A 523 -36.71 -37.64 -33.97
C ALA A 523 -36.13 -37.85 -32.56
N ASP A 524 -36.62 -38.85 -31.82
CA ASP A 524 -36.10 -39.18 -30.49
C ASP A 524 -34.69 -39.78 -30.56
N ASP A 525 -34.44 -40.65 -31.55
CA ASP A 525 -33.10 -41.19 -31.80
C ASP A 525 -32.11 -40.05 -32.08
N VAL A 526 -32.48 -39.11 -32.97
CA VAL A 526 -31.67 -37.94 -33.30
C VAL A 526 -31.46 -37.04 -32.08
N LYS A 527 -32.52 -36.75 -31.33
CA LYS A 527 -32.47 -35.91 -30.12
C LYS A 527 -31.53 -36.48 -29.06
N TYR A 528 -31.52 -37.80 -28.87
CA TYR A 528 -30.63 -38.46 -27.92
C TYR A 528 -29.15 -38.19 -28.24
N TYR A 529 -28.74 -38.38 -29.49
CA TYR A 529 -27.33 -38.20 -29.90
C TYR A 529 -26.93 -36.74 -30.09
N MET A 530 -27.89 -35.84 -30.32
CA MET A 530 -27.63 -34.40 -30.36
C MET A 530 -27.57 -33.77 -28.96
N ASN A 531 -28.22 -34.30 -27.94
CA ASN A 531 -28.26 -33.65 -26.63
C ASN A 531 -26.87 -33.71 -25.92
N PRO A 532 -26.17 -32.58 -25.71
CA PRO A 532 -24.83 -32.60 -25.12
C PRO A 532 -24.81 -33.08 -23.67
N ASN A 533 -25.93 -32.92 -22.95
CA ASN A 533 -26.07 -33.37 -21.57
C ASN A 533 -25.93 -34.89 -21.41
N ASN A 534 -26.23 -35.66 -22.47
CA ASN A 534 -26.08 -37.12 -22.45
C ASN A 534 -24.62 -37.58 -22.50
N PHE A 535 -23.69 -36.72 -22.91
CA PHE A 535 -22.31 -37.12 -23.22
C PHE A 535 -21.22 -36.31 -22.49
N GLN A 536 -21.49 -35.08 -22.07
CA GLN A 536 -20.47 -34.18 -21.49
C GLN A 536 -19.84 -34.66 -20.18
N ASN A 537 -20.51 -35.57 -19.45
CA ASN A 537 -20.00 -36.17 -18.21
C ASN A 537 -19.52 -37.62 -18.42
N SER A 538 -19.55 -38.12 -19.66
CA SER A 538 -19.04 -39.44 -20.00
C SER A 538 -17.54 -39.38 -20.28
N ASP A 539 -16.78 -40.29 -19.69
CA ASP A 539 -15.33 -40.45 -19.90
C ASP A 539 -14.97 -40.62 -21.39
N GLN A 540 -15.85 -41.25 -22.17
CA GLN A 540 -15.72 -41.37 -23.63
C GLN A 540 -16.53 -40.31 -24.37
N GLY A 541 -17.80 -40.12 -24.03
CA GLY A 541 -18.72 -39.29 -24.81
C GLY A 541 -18.26 -37.84 -24.99
N ILE A 542 -17.53 -37.29 -24.00
CA ILE A 542 -17.03 -35.91 -24.06
C ILE A 542 -16.07 -35.66 -25.24
N TYR A 543 -15.40 -36.69 -25.76
CA TYR A 543 -14.47 -36.56 -26.88
C TYR A 543 -15.12 -36.20 -28.20
N GLN A 544 -16.46 -36.26 -28.32
CA GLN A 544 -17.14 -35.70 -29.49
C GLN A 544 -17.05 -34.16 -29.54
N PHE A 545 -16.78 -33.54 -28.39
CA PHE A 545 -16.60 -32.09 -28.24
C PHE A 545 -15.13 -31.67 -28.32
N LEU A 546 -14.20 -32.61 -28.53
CA LEU A 546 -12.78 -32.30 -28.67
C LEU A 546 -12.56 -31.32 -29.82
N LYS A 547 -11.82 -30.22 -29.58
CA LYS A 547 -11.38 -29.32 -30.62
C LYS A 547 -10.44 -30.05 -31.58
N LEU A 548 -10.83 -30.02 -32.85
CA LEU A 548 -10.09 -30.61 -33.96
C LEU A 548 -9.16 -29.60 -34.64
N SER A 549 -9.19 -28.32 -34.25
CA SER A 549 -8.16 -27.35 -34.64
C SER A 549 -6.80 -27.72 -34.05
N TYR A 550 -5.69 -27.25 -34.65
CA TYR A 550 -4.36 -27.56 -34.16
C TYR A 550 -4.15 -27.05 -32.73
N MET A 551 -3.48 -27.84 -31.89
CA MET A 551 -3.17 -27.53 -30.50
C MET A 551 -1.75 -27.98 -30.18
N ASP A 552 -1.01 -27.15 -29.44
CA ASP A 552 0.34 -27.49 -28.99
C ASP A 552 0.31 -28.47 -27.80
N GLY A 553 1.37 -29.27 -27.67
CA GLY A 553 1.55 -30.22 -26.56
C GLY A 553 1.51 -31.70 -26.97
N ILE A 554 1.33 -32.01 -28.26
CA ILE A 554 1.48 -33.36 -28.81
C ILE A 554 2.82 -33.42 -29.54
N SER A 555 3.71 -34.32 -29.11
CA SER A 555 5.02 -34.48 -29.73
C SER A 555 5.01 -35.51 -30.87
N ALA A 556 6.03 -35.46 -31.73
CA ALA A 556 6.24 -36.52 -32.72
C ALA A 556 6.48 -37.89 -32.06
N ASP A 557 7.10 -37.92 -30.88
CA ASP A 557 7.33 -39.15 -30.11
C ASP A 557 6.03 -39.74 -29.56
N ASP A 558 5.12 -38.90 -29.05
CA ASP A 558 3.78 -39.35 -28.64
C ASP A 558 3.07 -40.04 -29.81
N LEU A 559 3.10 -39.42 -31.00
CA LEU A 559 2.49 -40.00 -32.20
C LEU A 559 3.24 -41.23 -32.72
N ASN A 560 4.57 -41.25 -32.67
CA ASN A 560 5.36 -42.41 -33.09
C ASN A 560 5.12 -43.63 -32.18
N ASN A 561 4.91 -43.41 -30.88
CA ASN A 561 4.50 -44.46 -29.95
C ASN A 561 3.13 -45.03 -30.32
N ILE A 562 2.17 -44.17 -30.69
CA ILE A 562 0.84 -44.57 -31.17
C ILE A 562 0.93 -45.35 -32.51
N LEU A 563 1.77 -44.88 -33.42
CA LEU A 563 1.92 -45.40 -34.79
C LEU A 563 2.80 -46.66 -34.87
N LYS A 564 3.39 -47.10 -33.76
CA LYS A 564 4.21 -48.30 -33.70
C LYS A 564 3.40 -49.53 -34.14
N GLY A 565 3.95 -50.29 -35.09
CA GLY A 565 3.29 -51.46 -35.70
C GLY A 565 2.04 -51.15 -36.53
N LYS A 566 1.83 -49.90 -36.97
CA LYS A 566 0.69 -49.47 -37.80
C LYS A 566 1.01 -49.42 -39.30
N GLY A 567 1.75 -50.41 -39.77
CA GLY A 567 2.08 -50.59 -41.19
C GLY A 567 2.80 -49.38 -41.79
N ILE A 568 2.32 -48.91 -42.94
CA ILE A 568 2.94 -47.81 -43.70
C ILE A 568 2.96 -46.46 -42.93
N LEU A 569 2.18 -46.35 -41.85
CA LEU A 569 2.08 -45.16 -41.01
C LEU A 569 3.12 -45.15 -39.87
N GLU A 570 3.83 -46.25 -39.62
CA GLU A 570 4.84 -46.33 -38.56
C GLU A 570 5.96 -45.30 -38.78
N GLY A 571 6.33 -44.58 -37.71
CA GLY A 571 7.37 -43.54 -37.76
C GLY A 571 6.96 -42.22 -38.43
N LYS A 572 5.69 -42.06 -38.84
CA LYS A 572 5.19 -40.85 -39.52
C LYS A 572 4.72 -39.74 -38.57
N GLY A 573 5.04 -39.81 -37.29
CA GLY A 573 4.60 -38.85 -36.27
C GLY A 573 4.95 -37.40 -36.64
N SER A 574 6.17 -37.12 -37.09
CA SER A 574 6.57 -35.77 -37.51
C SER A 574 5.76 -35.24 -38.68
N VAL A 575 5.42 -36.09 -39.65
CA VAL A 575 4.64 -35.74 -40.84
C VAL A 575 3.20 -35.40 -40.45
N PHE A 576 2.60 -36.16 -39.52
CA PHE A 576 1.27 -35.84 -38.98
C PHE A 576 1.26 -34.53 -38.18
N ILE A 577 2.31 -34.24 -37.39
CA ILE A 577 2.46 -32.94 -36.73
C ILE A 577 2.55 -31.82 -37.76
N GLU A 578 3.39 -31.96 -38.78
CA GLU A 578 3.57 -30.94 -39.82
C GLU A 578 2.27 -30.71 -40.61
N ALA A 579 1.59 -31.78 -41.01
CA ALA A 579 0.31 -31.73 -41.70
C ALA A 579 -0.78 -31.08 -40.83
N GLY A 580 -0.80 -31.38 -39.53
CA GLY A 580 -1.67 -30.73 -38.56
C GLY A 580 -1.39 -29.23 -38.45
N LYS A 581 -0.12 -28.83 -38.30
CA LYS A 581 0.28 -27.42 -38.24
C LYS A 581 -0.11 -26.65 -39.50
N ALA A 582 0.27 -27.18 -40.67
CA ALA A 582 0.05 -26.53 -41.96
C ALA A 582 -1.43 -26.29 -42.26
N ASN A 583 -2.31 -27.16 -41.73
CA ASN A 583 -3.74 -27.13 -42.02
C ASN A 583 -4.60 -26.82 -40.79
N ASN A 584 -4.01 -26.36 -39.68
CA ASN A 584 -4.72 -26.10 -38.42
C ASN A 584 -5.63 -27.27 -37.97
N ILE A 585 -5.07 -28.48 -37.92
CA ILE A 585 -5.77 -29.70 -37.50
C ILE A 585 -5.04 -30.34 -36.33
N ASN A 586 -5.81 -30.84 -35.36
CA ASN A 586 -5.34 -31.64 -34.25
C ASN A 586 -4.65 -32.92 -34.79
N PRO A 587 -3.34 -33.11 -34.55
CA PRO A 587 -2.60 -34.25 -35.08
C PRO A 587 -3.10 -35.61 -34.58
N ILE A 588 -3.64 -35.70 -33.36
CA ILE A 588 -4.23 -36.95 -32.84
C ILE A 588 -5.47 -37.32 -33.64
N TYR A 589 -6.29 -36.32 -34.02
CA TYR A 589 -7.45 -36.56 -34.86
C TYR A 589 -7.02 -37.07 -36.25
N LEU A 590 -6.02 -36.46 -36.89
CA LEU A 590 -5.50 -36.94 -38.17
C LEU A 590 -4.99 -38.39 -38.09
N VAL A 591 -4.24 -38.72 -37.04
CA VAL A 591 -3.76 -40.09 -36.81
C VAL A 591 -4.94 -41.04 -36.59
N SER A 592 -5.90 -40.68 -35.74
CA SER A 592 -7.10 -41.51 -35.50
C SER A 592 -7.87 -41.78 -36.79
N HIS A 593 -8.03 -40.76 -37.63
CA HIS A 593 -8.74 -40.85 -38.90
C HIS A 593 -7.97 -41.74 -39.88
N ALA A 594 -6.67 -41.51 -40.06
CA ALA A 594 -5.84 -42.32 -40.94
C ALA A 594 -5.81 -43.78 -40.51
N LEU A 595 -5.72 -44.07 -39.20
CA LEU A 595 -5.75 -45.45 -38.69
C LEU A 595 -7.07 -46.15 -38.99
N LEU A 596 -8.19 -45.45 -38.92
CA LEU A 596 -9.50 -46.00 -39.26
C LEU A 596 -9.59 -46.32 -40.76
N GLU A 597 -9.33 -45.33 -41.61
CA GLU A 597 -9.50 -45.41 -43.07
C GLU A 597 -8.54 -46.41 -43.74
N THR A 598 -7.34 -46.55 -43.17
CA THR A 598 -6.32 -47.45 -43.73
C THR A 598 -6.34 -48.83 -43.10
N GLY A 599 -7.23 -49.09 -42.13
CA GLY A 599 -7.23 -50.33 -41.36
C GLY A 599 -5.91 -50.56 -40.63
N ASN A 600 -5.44 -49.58 -39.85
CA ASN A 600 -4.13 -49.55 -39.20
C ASN A 600 -2.94 -49.58 -40.19
N GLY A 601 -3.06 -48.89 -41.33
CA GLY A 601 -1.98 -48.73 -42.31
C GLY A 601 -1.76 -49.93 -43.25
N SER A 602 -2.68 -50.89 -43.29
CA SER A 602 -2.54 -52.13 -44.07
C SER A 602 -3.43 -52.19 -45.33
N SER A 603 -4.32 -51.23 -45.56
CA SER A 603 -5.19 -51.24 -46.75
C SER A 603 -4.37 -51.12 -48.04
N LYS A 604 -4.89 -51.70 -49.14
CA LYS A 604 -4.23 -51.64 -50.46
C LYS A 604 -4.01 -50.21 -50.93
N LEU A 605 -5.04 -49.39 -50.77
CA LEU A 605 -5.01 -47.97 -51.14
C LEU A 605 -3.99 -47.16 -50.32
N ALA A 606 -3.76 -47.52 -49.05
CA ALA A 606 -2.72 -46.91 -48.21
C ALA A 606 -1.31 -47.39 -48.56
N ASN A 607 -1.14 -48.65 -48.98
CA ASN A 607 0.17 -49.23 -49.30
C ASN A 607 0.66 -48.94 -50.72
N GLY A 608 -0.13 -48.20 -51.49
CA GLY A 608 0.24 -47.73 -52.82
C GLY A 608 -0.44 -48.51 -53.94
N ILE A 609 -1.03 -47.80 -54.90
CA ILE A 609 -1.59 -48.37 -56.13
C ILE A 609 -0.88 -47.73 -57.31
N TYR A 610 -0.45 -48.51 -58.30
CA TYR A 610 0.15 -47.98 -59.52
C TYR A 610 -0.95 -47.52 -60.49
N VAL A 611 -0.89 -46.26 -60.90
CA VAL A 611 -1.85 -45.63 -61.80
C VAL A 611 -1.12 -45.14 -63.05
N ASN A 612 -1.61 -45.53 -64.21
CA ASN A 612 -1.13 -45.10 -65.53
C ASN A 612 -2.28 -44.70 -66.49
N GLN A 613 -3.52 -44.79 -66.03
CA GLN A 613 -4.73 -44.39 -66.74
C GLN A 613 -5.69 -43.72 -65.75
N LEU A 614 -6.47 -42.73 -66.21
CA LEU A 614 -7.49 -42.05 -65.43
C LEU A 614 -8.82 -42.02 -66.18
N HIS A 615 -9.91 -42.19 -65.46
CA HIS A 615 -11.26 -41.96 -65.97
C HIS A 615 -11.56 -40.45 -66.04
N SER A 616 -12.27 -40.06 -67.11
CA SER A 616 -12.70 -38.68 -67.34
C SER A 616 -13.80 -38.23 -66.36
N GLU A 617 -14.59 -39.17 -65.83
CA GLU A 617 -15.62 -38.94 -64.82
C GLU A 617 -15.45 -39.87 -63.62
N ALA A 618 -15.29 -39.30 -62.42
CA ALA A 618 -15.13 -40.08 -61.20
C ALA A 618 -16.45 -40.78 -60.83
N GLY A 619 -16.38 -42.08 -60.50
CA GLY A 619 -17.55 -42.88 -60.12
C GLY A 619 -18.23 -43.58 -61.30
N ASN A 620 -17.85 -43.25 -62.54
CA ASN A 620 -18.36 -43.87 -63.75
C ASN A 620 -17.27 -44.70 -64.44
N VAL A 621 -17.29 -46.02 -64.20
CA VAL A 621 -16.31 -46.98 -64.77
C VAL A 621 -16.37 -47.09 -66.29
N ASN A 622 -17.40 -46.55 -66.94
CA ASN A 622 -17.57 -46.57 -68.40
C ASN A 622 -17.15 -45.24 -69.06
N SER A 623 -16.62 -44.29 -68.29
CA SER A 623 -16.14 -43.01 -68.84
C SER A 623 -14.81 -43.16 -69.57
N ASP A 624 -14.51 -42.22 -70.48
CA ASP A 624 -13.31 -42.27 -71.30
C ASP A 624 -12.02 -42.31 -70.47
N LEU A 625 -11.05 -43.13 -70.91
CA LEU A 625 -9.76 -43.28 -70.26
C LEU A 625 -8.68 -42.41 -70.91
N THR A 626 -7.90 -41.73 -70.08
CA THR A 626 -6.72 -40.97 -70.50
C THR A 626 -5.46 -41.61 -69.94
N ASN A 627 -4.47 -41.91 -70.79
CA ASN A 627 -3.16 -42.39 -70.35
C ASN A 627 -2.40 -41.26 -69.65
N VAL A 628 -1.76 -41.58 -68.52
CA VAL A 628 -0.95 -40.65 -67.73
C VAL A 628 0.42 -41.27 -67.43
N GLU A 629 1.37 -40.47 -66.93
CA GLU A 629 2.66 -40.97 -66.47
C GLU A 629 2.44 -41.99 -65.34
N GLY A 630 3.05 -43.17 -65.44
CA GLY A 630 2.88 -44.21 -64.43
C GLY A 630 3.46 -43.84 -63.07
N LYS A 631 2.63 -43.72 -62.04
CA LYS A 631 3.06 -43.42 -60.66
C LYS A 631 2.38 -44.34 -59.65
N THR A 632 3.10 -44.72 -58.59
CA THR A 632 2.48 -45.29 -57.40
C THR A 632 1.93 -44.15 -56.54
N VAL A 633 0.64 -44.23 -56.22
CA VAL A 633 -0.09 -43.21 -55.45
C VAL A 633 -0.58 -43.79 -54.14
N TYR A 634 -0.67 -42.93 -53.12
CA TYR A 634 -1.02 -43.29 -51.76
C TYR A 634 -2.21 -42.46 -51.30
N ASN A 635 -3.13 -43.05 -50.53
CA ASN A 635 -4.25 -42.31 -49.96
C ASN A 635 -4.54 -42.81 -48.54
N MET A 636 -4.30 -41.93 -47.57
CA MET A 636 -4.32 -42.27 -46.13
C MET A 636 -5.67 -41.99 -45.46
N PHE A 637 -6.62 -41.42 -46.18
CA PHE A 637 -7.90 -40.96 -45.62
C PHE A 637 -9.11 -41.36 -46.48
N GLY A 638 -8.93 -42.29 -47.43
CA GLY A 638 -10.01 -42.76 -48.30
C GLY A 638 -10.63 -41.67 -49.20
N ILE A 639 -9.94 -40.54 -49.43
CA ILE A 639 -10.53 -39.39 -50.12
C ILE A 639 -10.82 -39.76 -51.59
N GLY A 640 -12.08 -39.62 -52.00
CA GLY A 640 -12.53 -39.97 -53.35
C GLY A 640 -12.68 -41.49 -53.59
N ALA A 641 -12.66 -42.31 -52.54
CA ALA A 641 -12.90 -43.75 -52.65
C ALA A 641 -14.41 -44.05 -52.59
N TYR A 642 -15.06 -44.25 -53.73
CA TYR A 642 -16.48 -44.59 -53.78
C TYR A 642 -16.73 -46.08 -53.50
N ASP A 643 -17.83 -46.40 -52.82
CA ASP A 643 -18.23 -47.76 -52.44
C ASP A 643 -18.26 -48.75 -53.62
N SER A 644 -18.56 -48.25 -54.83
CA SER A 644 -18.56 -49.05 -56.05
C SER A 644 -17.21 -49.67 -56.38
N ASN A 645 -16.10 -48.96 -56.11
CA ASN A 645 -14.73 -49.47 -56.20
C ASN A 645 -13.74 -48.52 -55.50
N ALA A 646 -13.61 -48.66 -54.18
CA ALA A 646 -12.83 -47.75 -53.34
C ALA A 646 -11.35 -47.62 -53.77
N ASN A 647 -10.72 -48.72 -54.17
CA ASN A 647 -9.31 -48.74 -54.57
C ASN A 647 -9.09 -47.98 -55.88
N LEU A 648 -9.95 -48.20 -56.89
CA LEU A 648 -9.85 -47.52 -58.19
C LEU A 648 -10.00 -46.00 -58.00
N TRP A 649 -11.15 -45.58 -57.49
CA TRP A 649 -11.50 -44.16 -57.41
C TRP A 649 -10.61 -43.39 -56.45
N GLY A 650 -10.25 -44.01 -55.32
CA GLY A 650 -9.33 -43.43 -54.36
C GLY A 650 -7.90 -43.25 -54.92
N SER A 651 -7.44 -44.18 -55.77
CA SER A 651 -6.11 -44.08 -56.40
C SER A 651 -6.09 -43.02 -57.51
N GLU A 652 -7.13 -42.91 -58.33
CA GLU A 652 -7.21 -41.85 -59.34
C GLU A 652 -7.32 -40.46 -58.69
N ARG A 653 -8.07 -40.34 -57.59
CA ARG A 653 -8.10 -39.10 -56.81
C ARG A 653 -6.70 -38.76 -56.29
N ALA A 654 -6.00 -39.72 -55.71
CA ALA A 654 -4.64 -39.53 -55.20
C ALA A 654 -3.65 -39.11 -56.31
N TYR A 655 -3.78 -39.66 -57.51
CA TYR A 655 -2.99 -39.26 -58.67
C TYR A 655 -3.22 -37.78 -59.03
N LYS A 656 -4.50 -37.38 -59.14
CA LYS A 656 -4.90 -36.00 -59.48
C LYS A 656 -4.42 -34.97 -58.45
N GLU A 657 -4.29 -35.39 -57.18
CA GLU A 657 -3.79 -34.55 -56.08
C GLU A 657 -2.27 -34.62 -55.88
N GLY A 658 -1.55 -35.42 -56.66
CA GLY A 658 -0.09 -35.54 -56.60
C GLY A 658 0.44 -36.32 -55.39
N TRP A 659 -0.33 -37.26 -54.84
CA TRP A 659 0.04 -38.04 -53.64
C TRP A 659 0.97 -39.22 -53.97
N PHE A 660 2.16 -38.93 -54.48
CA PHE A 660 3.15 -39.92 -54.95
C PHE A 660 4.07 -40.47 -53.85
N SER A 661 3.85 -40.06 -52.61
CA SER A 661 4.52 -40.58 -51.41
C SER A 661 3.54 -40.61 -50.24
N VAL A 662 3.82 -41.44 -49.24
CA VAL A 662 3.07 -41.49 -47.98
C VAL A 662 2.96 -40.11 -47.36
N ASP A 663 4.06 -39.36 -47.32
CA ASP A 663 4.11 -38.04 -46.68
C ASP A 663 3.25 -37.00 -47.44
N SER A 664 3.32 -37.00 -48.77
CA SER A 664 2.44 -36.16 -49.60
C SER A 664 0.96 -36.52 -49.46
N ALA A 665 0.63 -37.81 -49.26
CA ALA A 665 -0.74 -38.27 -49.04
C ALA A 665 -1.27 -37.84 -47.66
N ILE A 666 -0.42 -37.89 -46.62
CA ILE A 666 -0.76 -37.37 -45.29
C ILE A 666 -1.00 -35.86 -45.35
N MET A 667 -0.07 -35.11 -45.97
CA MET A 667 -0.16 -33.64 -46.08
C MET A 667 -1.36 -33.18 -46.90
N GLY A 668 -1.56 -33.78 -48.08
CA GLY A 668 -2.66 -33.41 -48.98
C GLY A 668 -4.03 -33.85 -48.47
N GLY A 669 -4.12 -35.02 -47.82
CA GLY A 669 -5.35 -35.44 -47.16
C GLY A 669 -5.71 -34.57 -45.96
N ALA A 670 -4.73 -34.18 -45.14
CA ALA A 670 -4.94 -33.20 -44.07
C ALA A 670 -5.42 -31.86 -44.64
N LYS A 671 -4.84 -31.38 -45.75
CA LYS A 671 -5.32 -30.17 -46.43
C LYS A 671 -6.78 -30.26 -46.82
N PHE A 672 -7.20 -31.36 -47.45
CA PHE A 672 -8.60 -31.59 -47.80
C PHE A 672 -9.53 -31.55 -46.58
N ILE A 673 -9.21 -32.28 -45.51
CA ILE A 673 -10.01 -32.30 -44.27
C ILE A 673 -10.09 -30.89 -43.67
N GLY A 674 -8.95 -30.19 -43.62
CA GLY A 674 -8.83 -28.85 -43.07
C GLY A 674 -9.67 -27.83 -43.83
N THR A 675 -9.61 -27.82 -45.17
CA THR A 675 -10.35 -26.86 -45.99
C THR A 675 -11.85 -27.12 -46.03
N SER A 676 -12.26 -28.40 -46.00
CA SER A 676 -13.67 -28.78 -46.19
C SER A 676 -14.48 -28.70 -44.89
N TYR A 677 -13.86 -28.94 -43.72
CA TYR A 677 -14.59 -29.03 -42.45
C TYR A 677 -14.07 -28.09 -41.37
N ILE A 678 -12.82 -28.27 -40.93
CA ILE A 678 -12.30 -27.63 -39.71
C ILE A 678 -12.10 -26.12 -39.90
N ASN A 679 -11.51 -25.71 -41.03
CA ASN A 679 -11.27 -24.31 -41.37
C ASN A 679 -12.24 -23.77 -42.43
N SER A 680 -13.32 -24.51 -42.73
CA SER A 680 -14.33 -24.04 -43.68
C SER A 680 -15.15 -22.90 -43.07
N SER A 681 -15.94 -22.21 -43.91
CA SER A 681 -16.88 -21.20 -43.45
C SER A 681 -17.93 -21.75 -42.46
N TYR A 682 -18.15 -23.07 -42.45
CA TYR A 682 -19.07 -23.75 -41.53
C TYR A 682 -18.48 -24.01 -40.13
N LYS A 683 -17.14 -23.92 -39.98
CA LYS A 683 -16.39 -24.09 -38.71
C LYS A 683 -16.73 -25.38 -37.96
N GLN A 684 -16.68 -26.52 -38.65
CA GLN A 684 -16.96 -27.84 -38.08
C GLN A 684 -15.74 -28.41 -37.37
N ASP A 685 -15.32 -27.73 -36.30
CA ASP A 685 -14.06 -27.96 -35.59
C ASP A 685 -14.18 -28.85 -34.34
N THR A 686 -15.27 -29.61 -34.25
CA THR A 686 -15.46 -30.74 -33.32
C THR A 686 -16.15 -31.88 -34.06
N ILE A 687 -15.99 -33.13 -33.61
CA ILE A 687 -16.68 -34.29 -34.22
C ILE A 687 -18.20 -34.10 -34.16
N TYR A 688 -18.69 -33.54 -33.06
CA TYR A 688 -20.08 -33.16 -32.89
C TYR A 688 -20.55 -32.22 -34.01
N LYS A 689 -19.79 -31.14 -34.32
CA LYS A 689 -20.15 -30.20 -35.38
C LYS A 689 -19.98 -30.80 -36.78
N MET A 690 -19.02 -31.69 -36.98
CA MET A 690 -18.88 -32.45 -38.22
C MET A 690 -20.11 -33.32 -38.49
N ARG A 691 -20.63 -33.98 -37.45
CA ARG A 691 -21.85 -34.80 -37.58
C ARG A 691 -23.09 -33.96 -37.71
N TRP A 692 -23.31 -32.93 -36.89
CA TRP A 692 -24.63 -32.32 -36.70
C TRP A 692 -24.82 -30.95 -37.35
N ASN A 693 -23.82 -30.42 -38.05
CA ASN A 693 -23.74 -29.07 -38.63
C ASN A 693 -25.02 -28.23 -38.45
N THR A 694 -25.09 -27.48 -37.36
CA THR A 694 -26.31 -26.73 -37.02
C THR A 694 -26.46 -25.45 -37.85
N ASN A 695 -25.44 -25.07 -38.63
CA ASN A 695 -25.45 -23.90 -39.50
C ASN A 695 -25.91 -24.23 -40.92
N TYR A 696 -25.59 -25.42 -41.43
CA TYR A 696 -26.01 -25.89 -42.76
C TYR A 696 -26.11 -27.43 -42.78
N VAL A 697 -27.32 -27.94 -42.57
CA VAL A 697 -27.59 -29.39 -42.39
C VAL A 697 -27.15 -30.27 -43.55
N PRO A 698 -27.26 -29.87 -44.84
CA PRO A 698 -26.78 -30.73 -45.93
C PRO A 698 -25.26 -31.02 -45.90
N HIS A 699 -24.46 -30.20 -45.20
CA HIS A 699 -23.01 -30.39 -45.10
C HIS A 699 -22.62 -31.09 -43.79
N GLN A 700 -22.90 -32.39 -43.72
CA GLN A 700 -22.56 -33.28 -42.60
C GLN A 700 -21.58 -34.36 -43.06
N TYR A 701 -20.72 -34.82 -42.16
CA TYR A 701 -19.70 -35.82 -42.49
C TYR A 701 -20.28 -37.22 -42.67
N ALA A 702 -21.38 -37.54 -41.98
CA ALA A 702 -22.01 -38.85 -41.98
C ALA A 702 -23.52 -38.74 -41.73
N THR A 703 -24.28 -39.73 -42.20
CA THR A 703 -25.73 -39.86 -41.99
C THR A 703 -26.08 -40.69 -40.75
N ASP A 704 -25.20 -41.58 -40.29
CA ASP A 704 -25.37 -42.36 -39.06
C ASP A 704 -25.43 -41.45 -37.82
N ILE A 705 -26.54 -41.49 -37.07
CA ILE A 705 -26.72 -40.70 -35.84
C ILE A 705 -25.70 -41.01 -34.74
N ALA A 706 -25.16 -42.24 -34.69
CA ALA A 706 -24.19 -42.65 -33.68
C ALA A 706 -22.75 -42.31 -34.07
N TRP A 707 -22.52 -41.86 -35.30
CA TRP A 707 -21.19 -41.72 -35.90
C TRP A 707 -20.22 -40.94 -35.01
N ALA A 708 -20.64 -39.79 -34.47
CA ALA A 708 -19.78 -38.95 -33.64
C ALA A 708 -19.31 -39.68 -32.37
N ASN A 709 -20.23 -40.35 -31.68
CA ASN A 709 -19.95 -41.11 -30.47
C ASN A 709 -19.07 -42.34 -30.74
N SER A 710 -19.26 -42.98 -31.89
CA SER A 710 -18.44 -44.12 -32.32
C SER A 710 -16.96 -43.75 -32.54
N GLN A 711 -16.65 -42.50 -32.89
CA GLN A 711 -15.26 -42.04 -33.04
C GLN A 711 -14.55 -41.84 -31.69
N CYS A 712 -15.31 -41.56 -30.62
CA CYS A 712 -14.76 -41.13 -29.34
C CYS A 712 -13.85 -42.16 -28.67
N TYR A 713 -14.17 -43.46 -28.78
CA TYR A 713 -13.38 -44.52 -28.14
C TYR A 713 -11.93 -44.51 -28.62
N ASN A 714 -11.74 -44.50 -29.95
CA ASN A 714 -10.41 -44.50 -30.55
C ASN A 714 -9.67 -43.22 -30.23
N ILE A 715 -10.31 -42.06 -30.38
CA ILE A 715 -9.69 -40.77 -30.10
C ILE A 715 -9.25 -40.67 -28.64
N LYS A 716 -10.12 -41.04 -27.69
CA LYS A 716 -9.76 -41.10 -26.27
C LYS A 716 -8.54 -41.98 -26.04
N LYS A 717 -8.54 -43.21 -26.57
CA LYS A 717 -7.45 -44.16 -26.42
C LYS A 717 -6.11 -43.59 -26.91
N LEU A 718 -6.13 -42.78 -27.97
CA LEU A 718 -4.93 -42.10 -28.47
C LEU A 718 -4.53 -40.90 -27.60
N VAL A 719 -5.50 -40.10 -27.16
CA VAL A 719 -5.24 -38.96 -26.25
C VAL A 719 -4.66 -39.43 -24.92
N ASP A 720 -5.13 -40.54 -24.36
CA ASP A 720 -4.63 -41.11 -23.10
C ASP A 720 -3.18 -41.62 -23.20
N GLN A 721 -2.64 -41.81 -24.41
CA GLN A 721 -1.23 -42.17 -24.64
C GLN A 721 -0.29 -40.95 -24.74
N CYS A 722 -0.84 -39.73 -24.69
CA CYS A 722 -0.06 -38.49 -24.80
C CYS A 722 0.17 -37.87 -23.42
N ASN A 723 1.42 -37.70 -23.00
CA ASN A 723 1.74 -37.37 -21.60
C ASN A 723 1.60 -35.89 -21.23
N ASN A 724 1.62 -34.96 -22.20
CA ASN A 724 1.64 -33.51 -21.95
C ASN A 724 0.62 -32.72 -22.81
N SER A 725 -0.39 -33.40 -23.34
CA SER A 725 -1.33 -32.78 -24.27
C SER A 725 -2.22 -31.73 -23.57
N LYS A 726 -2.37 -30.55 -24.17
CA LYS A 726 -3.43 -29.60 -23.79
C LYS A 726 -4.67 -29.94 -24.59
N ILE A 727 -5.69 -30.45 -23.90
CA ILE A 727 -6.94 -30.90 -24.51
C ILE A 727 -8.02 -29.86 -24.25
N TYR A 728 -8.66 -29.40 -25.33
CA TYR A 728 -9.75 -28.43 -25.29
C TYR A 728 -11.03 -29.06 -25.81
N PHE A 729 -12.12 -28.91 -25.07
CA PHE A 729 -13.46 -29.31 -25.45
C PHE A 729 -14.33 -28.08 -25.67
N GLU A 730 -15.19 -28.12 -26.67
CA GLU A 730 -16.21 -27.11 -26.93
C GLU A 730 -17.60 -27.74 -26.99
N ILE A 731 -18.39 -27.45 -25.97
CA ILE A 731 -19.71 -28.06 -25.76
C ILE A 731 -20.79 -27.05 -26.17
N PRO A 732 -21.66 -27.38 -27.14
CA PRO A 732 -22.76 -26.50 -27.51
C PRO A 732 -23.82 -26.45 -26.41
N VAL A 733 -24.44 -25.30 -26.23
CA VAL A 733 -25.59 -25.10 -25.33
C VAL A 733 -26.80 -24.72 -26.17
N TYR A 734 -27.86 -25.53 -26.08
CA TYR A 734 -29.16 -25.26 -26.68
C TYR A 734 -30.06 -24.55 -25.66
N ASN A 735 -30.89 -23.62 -26.13
CA ASN A 735 -31.81 -22.82 -25.31
C ASN A 735 -32.99 -23.63 -24.80
#